data_AF-A0A2M8TCQ0-F1
#
_entry.id   AF-A0A2M8TCQ0-F1
#
_cell.length_a   1.000
_cell.length_b   1.000
_cell.length_c   1.000
_cell.angle_alpha   90.00
_cell.angle_beta   90.00
_cell.angle_gamma   90.00
#
_symmetry.space_group_name_H-M   'P 1'
#
loop_
_entity.id
_entity.type
_entity.pdbx_description
1 polymer ?
#
loop_
_entity_poly.entity_id
_entity_poly.type
_entity_poly.pdbx_seq_one_letter_code
_entity_poly.pdbx_strand_id
1 'polypeptide(L)'
;MKRFKFKYLFTAFMAFSLPFVFNSSYTYKAATTDTTTIGITYSAHVQNIGWQNWVSDGTEAGTDGKGLRVEALKIKLVNAPADAGITYCAHVQNIGWQTLSSDGAEAGTDGKGLRVEALKIKLKNLDEYSVQYRAHVQNIGWQDWVSDGAEAGTDGKGLRVEALEIKIVKKTHPTSIAISKGDQTLKVGQTDNLTANFTPSDTTDQNVTWASSDSNVASIDSNGKVTANGVGTSQITATSHDGCKTATCIITVTPADPEVQYSAHVQNIGWQNPVSDGAEVGTDGKGLRVEAFKIKLSNAPANAKISYRAHVQNVGWQDWVSNGAEAGTDGKGLRVEALQIKLDNMPDYSIQYQAHVQNIGWQDWVSDGAEAGTDGKGLRVEALRIKLVKKVPVDSIALNKTSDTLNVGDTDSLSATIKPDNATNKNVNWTSSDSSIASVDNTGKVTGNKQGNATITATSEDGSKTATCNITVNPTNSSDVVTFKDKNLESLVRSAINKPTGTLYKGDVVNITDLEETAKPVTDLSGIENLINLNTFKLYNTNKTELSNISPLKELKNLKHLTLVNNTLSDISPLKELTNLQELDLSANKISDISSLGELTNLQTLNLAANNLSDISSLKNLTNLKSLYIDSNSDISDISVVQNLTQLSEFSAESDSLSSLNGLKSLTNLKYIDLQNNKITDISPVSQLTNLNTLLLYSNSITDLSPISQLTNLKELSVGGTTITDISSLKNLTNLQDLDLGYNQITDISPLKNLTNLKYLSMASNKIDNITPIQNLTNLQELNLMDNKLTNVSLLSNLINLKWLNLAQNQISSEDKTTLANALLNCNINYTSPAQ
;
A
#
# COMPACT_ATOMS: atom_id res chain seq x y z
N MET A 1 -66.00 -12.37 6.77
CA MET A 1 -66.61 -12.16 5.42
C MET A 1 -65.50 -12.36 4.40
N LYS A 2 -65.58 -13.07 3.27
CA LYS A 2 -66.48 -14.13 2.73
C LYS A 2 -65.51 -15.19 2.13
N ARG A 3 -65.50 -16.47 2.59
CA ARG A 3 -66.07 -17.68 1.93
C ARG A 3 -65.86 -17.73 0.40
N PHE A 4 -65.31 -18.78 -0.23
CA PHE A 4 -65.88 -20.12 -0.55
C PHE A 4 -64.75 -20.97 -1.25
N LYS A 5 -64.65 -22.31 -1.31
CA LYS A 5 -65.32 -23.47 -0.65
C LYS A 5 -64.61 -24.82 -1.03
N PHE A 6 -64.59 -25.80 -0.10
CA PHE A 6 -64.71 -27.29 -0.29
C PHE A 6 -63.68 -28.09 -1.14
N LYS A 7 -63.46 -29.40 -0.96
CA LYS A 7 -63.58 -30.43 0.14
C LYS A 7 -63.11 -31.79 -0.47
N TYR A 8 -62.41 -32.69 0.24
CA TYR A 8 -62.88 -33.99 0.84
C TYR A 8 -61.65 -34.95 0.94
N LEU A 9 -61.49 -35.98 1.80
CA LEU A 9 -62.28 -36.65 2.87
C LEU A 9 -61.34 -37.54 3.78
N PHE A 10 -61.52 -37.54 5.12
CA PHE A 10 -61.28 -38.56 6.21
C PHE A 10 -60.11 -39.60 6.14
N THR A 11 -59.50 -40.11 7.24
CA THR A 11 -60.07 -40.52 8.56
C THR A 11 -59.38 -39.96 9.83
N ALA A 12 -59.07 -40.80 10.85
CA ALA A 12 -59.56 -40.58 12.22
C ALA A 12 -58.97 -41.52 13.33
N PHE A 13 -59.44 -41.32 14.59
CA PHE A 13 -59.22 -42.10 15.85
C PHE A 13 -57.82 -42.04 16.51
N MET A 14 -57.63 -42.29 17.82
CA MET A 14 -58.36 -41.98 19.08
C MET A 14 -57.43 -42.39 20.27
N ALA A 15 -57.58 -41.82 21.47
CA ALA A 15 -56.79 -42.21 22.66
C ALA A 15 -57.27 -43.54 23.30
N PHE A 16 -56.39 -44.26 24.05
CA PHE A 16 -56.65 -44.75 25.44
C PHE A 16 -55.49 -45.58 26.08
N SER A 17 -55.37 -45.48 27.42
CA SER A 17 -54.89 -46.44 28.46
C SER A 17 -53.48 -47.11 28.52
N LEU A 18 -52.83 -46.85 29.67
CA LEU A 18 -51.92 -47.69 30.50
C LEU A 18 -52.49 -49.11 30.83
N PRO A 19 -51.75 -50.18 31.26
CA PRO A 19 -50.89 -50.29 32.49
C PRO A 19 -49.57 -51.11 32.29
N PHE A 20 -48.60 -51.23 33.22
CA PHE A 20 -48.55 -51.88 34.57
C PHE A 20 -47.31 -51.36 35.37
N VAL A 21 -47.31 -51.03 36.69
CA VAL A 21 -47.19 -51.85 37.93
C VAL A 21 -46.15 -53.00 37.90
N PHE A 22 -45.23 -53.24 38.88
CA PHE A 22 -45.21 -52.95 40.33
C PHE A 22 -43.78 -52.75 40.92
N ASN A 23 -43.73 -51.99 42.04
CA ASN A 23 -42.83 -52.10 43.22
C ASN A 23 -41.45 -52.81 43.14
N SER A 24 -40.42 -52.14 43.65
CA SER A 24 -40.05 -52.36 45.06
C SER A 24 -39.30 -51.18 45.70
N SER A 25 -39.47 -51.06 47.01
CA SER A 25 -39.00 -50.00 47.88
C SER A 25 -37.50 -50.02 48.15
N TYR A 26 -36.86 -48.85 48.13
CA TYR A 26 -35.87 -48.51 49.16
C TYR A 26 -36.14 -47.11 49.73
N THR A 27 -36.76 -47.10 50.92
CA THR A 27 -36.88 -45.91 51.75
C THR A 27 -35.52 -45.58 52.36
N TYR A 28 -34.87 -44.51 51.89
CA TYR A 28 -33.80 -43.87 52.67
C TYR A 28 -34.38 -42.70 53.46
N LYS A 29 -34.67 -42.98 54.73
CA LYS A 29 -34.98 -41.96 55.74
C LYS A 29 -33.65 -41.49 56.30
N ALA A 30 -33.33 -40.21 56.12
CA ALA A 30 -32.05 -39.67 56.59
C ALA A 30 -31.94 -39.72 58.12
N ALA A 31 -30.76 -40.11 58.60
CA ALA A 31 -30.31 -39.85 59.95
C ALA A 31 -28.78 -39.62 59.93
N THR A 32 -28.39 -38.34 60.07
CA THR A 32 -27.12 -37.87 60.66
C THR A 32 -25.82 -38.56 60.21
N THR A 33 -24.93 -37.93 59.44
CA THR A 33 -24.43 -36.55 59.57
C THR A 33 -24.14 -35.91 58.20
N ASP A 34 -23.94 -34.59 58.15
CA ASP A 34 -23.57 -33.88 56.91
C ASP A 34 -22.12 -34.20 56.52
N THR A 35 -21.96 -35.01 55.47
CA THR A 35 -20.69 -35.57 54.99
C THR A 35 -20.73 -35.72 53.46
N THR A 36 -21.04 -34.63 52.75
CA THR A 36 -21.86 -34.65 51.52
C THR A 36 -21.18 -35.00 50.19
N THR A 37 -19.90 -35.40 50.18
CA THR A 37 -19.20 -35.89 48.98
C THR A 37 -18.49 -37.22 49.27
N ILE A 38 -18.60 -38.20 48.37
CA ILE A 38 -17.80 -39.43 48.41
C ILE A 38 -16.33 -39.03 48.21
N GLY A 39 -15.50 -39.33 49.20
CA GLY A 39 -14.08 -39.03 49.18
C GLY A 39 -13.24 -40.26 49.50
N ILE A 40 -11.95 -40.04 49.63
CA ILE A 40 -10.95 -41.05 49.95
C ILE A 40 -10.02 -40.51 51.02
N THR A 41 -9.56 -41.39 51.90
CA THR A 41 -8.41 -41.09 52.76
C THR A 41 -7.38 -42.21 52.68
N TYR A 42 -6.12 -41.84 52.77
CA TYR A 42 -5.01 -42.77 52.65
C TYR A 42 -3.84 -42.36 53.54
N SER A 43 -2.97 -43.32 53.83
CA SER A 43 -1.73 -43.11 54.58
C SER A 43 -0.63 -43.97 53.96
N ALA A 44 0.60 -43.47 53.99
CA ALA A 44 1.80 -44.17 53.56
C ALA A 44 2.69 -44.51 54.77
N HIS A 45 3.28 -45.70 54.73
CA HIS A 45 4.42 -46.07 55.57
C HIS A 45 5.69 -45.69 54.82
N VAL A 46 6.47 -44.75 55.37
CA VAL A 46 7.69 -44.24 54.74
C VAL A 46 8.92 -44.70 55.50
N GLN A 47 9.97 -45.11 54.76
CA GLN A 47 11.25 -45.53 55.33
C GLN A 47 11.77 -44.53 56.37
N ASN A 48 12.19 -45.04 57.53
CA ASN A 48 12.70 -44.27 58.68
C ASN A 48 11.73 -43.26 59.32
N ILE A 49 10.48 -43.17 58.86
CA ILE A 49 9.43 -42.31 59.43
C ILE A 49 8.31 -43.15 60.07
N GLY A 50 7.95 -44.28 59.45
CA GLY A 50 6.81 -45.09 59.86
C GLY A 50 5.52 -44.69 59.13
N TRP A 51 4.38 -45.10 59.67
CA TRP A 51 3.05 -44.68 59.20
C TRP A 51 2.82 -43.18 59.42
N GLN A 52 2.54 -42.47 58.34
CA GLN A 52 2.16 -41.06 58.40
C GLN A 52 0.68 -40.88 58.79
N ASN A 53 0.29 -39.66 59.14
CA ASN A 53 -1.11 -39.31 59.34
C ASN A 53 -1.93 -39.59 58.07
N TRP A 54 -3.22 -39.89 58.24
CA TRP A 54 -4.14 -40.03 57.12
C TRP A 54 -4.37 -38.68 56.44
N VAL A 55 -4.26 -38.65 55.12
CA VAL A 55 -4.57 -37.51 54.26
C VAL A 55 -5.81 -37.79 53.42
N SER A 56 -6.43 -36.74 52.86
CA SER A 56 -7.66 -36.79 52.06
C SER A 56 -7.39 -36.59 50.56
N ASP A 57 -8.45 -36.68 49.75
CA ASP A 57 -8.45 -36.44 48.29
C ASP A 57 -7.40 -35.44 47.79
N GLY A 58 -6.52 -35.92 46.91
CA GLY A 58 -5.52 -35.13 46.20
C GLY A 58 -4.35 -34.62 47.05
N THR A 59 -4.26 -34.99 48.33
CA THR A 59 -3.18 -34.55 49.24
C THR A 59 -2.01 -35.53 49.20
N GLU A 60 -0.77 -35.04 49.18
CA GLU A 60 0.41 -35.92 49.17
C GLU A 60 0.46 -36.85 50.40
N ALA A 61 0.64 -38.16 50.15
CA ALA A 61 1.10 -39.13 51.15
C ALA A 61 2.45 -39.70 50.73
N GLY A 62 3.42 -39.71 51.63
CA GLY A 62 4.81 -40.06 51.36
C GLY A 62 5.77 -38.91 51.66
N THR A 63 6.86 -38.82 50.90
CA THR A 63 7.76 -37.68 50.88
C THR A 63 8.34 -37.42 49.49
N ASP A 64 7.88 -36.37 48.82
CA ASP A 64 8.58 -35.77 47.68
C ASP A 64 9.98 -35.24 48.12
N GLY A 65 10.96 -35.31 47.23
CA GLY A 65 12.28 -34.69 47.33
C GLY A 65 13.25 -35.17 48.43
N LYS A 66 12.80 -36.00 49.39
CA LYS A 66 13.61 -36.42 50.55
C LYS A 66 14.39 -37.72 50.35
N GLY A 67 14.19 -38.41 49.22
CA GLY A 67 14.87 -39.66 48.91
C GLY A 67 14.47 -40.87 49.78
N LEU A 68 13.37 -40.75 50.53
CA LEU A 68 12.79 -41.83 51.32
C LEU A 68 11.68 -42.51 50.50
N ARG A 69 11.54 -43.83 50.66
CA ARG A 69 10.58 -44.62 49.88
C ARG A 69 9.29 -44.88 50.66
N VAL A 70 8.18 -45.02 49.93
CA VAL A 70 6.98 -45.69 50.43
C VAL A 70 7.25 -47.19 50.48
N GLU A 71 6.93 -47.81 51.61
CA GLU A 71 7.08 -49.25 51.86
C GLU A 71 5.73 -49.95 51.93
N ALA A 72 4.70 -49.24 52.41
CA ALA A 72 3.31 -49.70 52.41
C ALA A 72 2.32 -48.52 52.32
N LEU A 73 1.07 -48.81 51.97
CA LEU A 73 -0.04 -47.86 51.95
C LEU A 73 -1.35 -48.51 52.42
N LYS A 74 -2.22 -47.68 52.99
CA LYS A 74 -3.60 -48.03 53.40
C LYS A 74 -4.53 -46.99 52.79
N ILE A 75 -5.61 -47.42 52.15
CA ILE A 75 -6.56 -46.56 51.43
C ILE A 75 -7.98 -46.97 51.81
N LYS A 76 -8.84 -46.01 52.18
CA LYS A 76 -10.24 -46.26 52.53
C LYS A 76 -11.15 -45.20 51.91
N LEU A 77 -12.33 -45.61 51.48
CA LEU A 77 -13.35 -44.65 51.10
C LEU A 77 -13.91 -43.94 52.33
N VAL A 78 -14.41 -42.72 52.12
CA VAL A 78 -15.05 -41.89 53.14
C VAL A 78 -16.38 -41.40 52.56
N ASN A 79 -17.45 -41.49 53.34
CA ASN A 79 -18.81 -41.12 52.95
C ASN A 79 -19.41 -41.93 51.78
N ALA A 80 -18.86 -43.12 51.49
CA ALA A 80 -19.37 -44.02 50.45
C ALA A 80 -20.55 -44.88 50.94
N PRO A 81 -21.43 -45.36 50.02
CA PRO A 81 -22.45 -46.36 50.31
C PRO A 81 -21.88 -47.66 50.92
N ALA A 82 -22.68 -48.38 51.70
CA ALA A 82 -22.23 -49.58 52.43
C ALA A 82 -21.87 -50.78 51.53
N ASP A 83 -22.30 -50.76 50.26
CA ASP A 83 -21.98 -51.75 49.22
C ASP A 83 -20.87 -51.29 48.26
N ALA A 84 -20.46 -50.02 48.35
CA ALA A 84 -19.29 -49.49 47.66
C ALA A 84 -18.00 -49.95 48.34
N GLY A 85 -16.90 -49.95 47.58
CA GLY A 85 -15.58 -50.25 48.14
C GLY A 85 -14.47 -49.84 47.19
N ILE A 86 -13.23 -49.90 47.69
CA ILE A 86 -12.03 -49.67 46.91
C ILE A 86 -11.10 -50.87 47.00
N THR A 87 -10.53 -51.26 45.86
CA THR A 87 -9.57 -52.34 45.74
C THR A 87 -8.25 -51.81 45.21
N TYR A 88 -7.14 -52.25 45.78
CA TYR A 88 -5.82 -51.76 45.41
C TYR A 88 -4.73 -52.79 45.67
N CYS A 89 -3.66 -52.76 44.88
CA CYS A 89 -2.45 -53.54 45.13
C CYS A 89 -1.20 -52.72 44.84
N ALA A 90 -0.10 -53.13 45.49
CA ALA A 90 1.23 -52.59 45.28
C ALA A 90 2.09 -53.62 44.53
N HIS A 91 2.95 -53.13 43.62
CA HIS A 91 4.13 -53.84 43.17
C HIS A 91 5.26 -53.54 44.16
N VAL A 92 5.77 -54.57 44.84
CA VAL A 92 6.81 -54.42 45.87
C VAL A 92 8.13 -55.03 45.37
N GLN A 93 9.24 -54.34 45.63
CA GLN A 93 10.58 -54.80 45.28
C GLN A 93 10.82 -56.25 45.72
N ASN A 94 11.31 -57.08 44.80
CA ASN A 94 11.60 -58.52 44.98
C ASN A 94 10.39 -59.40 45.33
N ILE A 95 9.16 -58.87 45.32
CA ILE A 95 7.92 -59.62 45.57
C ILE A 95 7.03 -59.61 44.32
N GLY A 96 7.00 -58.50 43.58
CA GLY A 96 6.08 -58.31 42.45
C GLY A 96 4.74 -57.70 42.87
N TRP A 97 3.74 -57.82 42.00
CA TRP A 97 2.36 -57.43 42.31
C TRP A 97 1.78 -58.31 43.41
N GLN A 98 1.38 -57.68 44.52
CA GLN A 98 0.69 -58.35 45.62
C GLN A 98 -0.81 -58.57 45.32
N THR A 99 -1.45 -59.44 46.11
CA THR A 99 -2.90 -59.63 46.09
C THR A 99 -3.65 -58.34 46.38
N LEU A 100 -4.84 -58.17 45.77
CA LEU A 100 -5.70 -57.02 46.02
C LEU A 100 -6.06 -56.90 47.51
N SER A 101 -5.76 -55.73 48.05
CA SER A 101 -6.20 -55.21 49.34
C SER A 101 -7.48 -54.39 49.16
N SER A 102 -8.19 -54.12 50.25
CA SER A 102 -9.42 -53.33 50.26
C SER A 102 -9.55 -52.48 51.52
N ASP A 103 -10.26 -51.35 51.41
CA ASP A 103 -10.74 -50.48 52.50
C ASP A 103 -9.97 -50.56 53.83
N GLY A 104 -8.81 -49.90 53.86
CA GLY A 104 -7.96 -49.73 55.05
C GLY A 104 -6.97 -50.87 55.31
N ALA A 105 -7.04 -51.98 54.58
CA ALA A 105 -6.04 -53.04 54.63
C ALA A 105 -4.68 -52.57 54.07
N GLU A 106 -3.61 -53.24 54.49
CA GLU A 106 -2.26 -52.90 54.04
C GLU A 106 -1.94 -53.48 52.67
N ALA A 107 -1.57 -52.62 51.72
CA ALA A 107 -0.81 -53.01 50.54
C ALA A 107 0.66 -52.58 50.74
N GLY A 108 1.61 -53.39 50.30
CA GLY A 108 3.05 -53.18 50.52
C GLY A 108 3.64 -54.10 51.60
N THR A 109 4.66 -53.62 52.31
CA THR A 109 5.25 -54.28 53.47
C THR A 109 5.72 -53.29 54.54
N ASP A 110 5.05 -53.26 55.69
CA ASP A 110 5.59 -52.67 56.91
C ASP A 110 6.79 -53.49 57.45
N GLY A 111 7.78 -52.82 58.06
CA GLY A 111 8.89 -53.41 58.81
C GLY A 111 9.93 -54.25 58.05
N LYS A 112 9.72 -54.55 56.76
CA LYS A 112 10.60 -55.45 55.96
C LYS A 112 11.67 -54.73 55.14
N GLY A 113 11.64 -53.40 55.08
CA GLY A 113 12.63 -52.60 54.34
C GLY A 113 12.57 -52.72 52.81
N LEU A 114 11.46 -53.22 52.26
CA LEU A 114 11.20 -53.29 50.81
C LEU A 114 10.33 -52.11 50.39
N ARG A 115 10.52 -51.61 49.16
CA ARG A 115 9.78 -50.45 48.64
C ARG A 115 8.58 -50.84 47.78
N VAL A 116 7.58 -49.98 47.73
CA VAL A 116 6.60 -49.93 46.66
C VAL A 116 7.25 -49.32 45.41
N GLU A 117 6.99 -49.91 44.26
CA GLU A 117 7.49 -49.48 42.94
C GLU A 117 6.36 -49.05 42.01
N ALA A 118 5.18 -49.67 42.14
CA ALA A 118 3.96 -49.27 41.44
C ALA A 118 2.69 -49.60 42.25
N LEU A 119 1.56 -49.04 41.84
CA LEU A 119 0.23 -49.27 42.42
C LEU A 119 -0.86 -49.30 41.33
N LYS A 120 -1.93 -50.05 41.61
CA LYS A 120 -3.19 -50.08 40.85
C LYS A 120 -4.34 -49.95 41.85
N ILE A 121 -5.29 -49.07 41.58
CA ILE A 121 -6.42 -48.75 42.46
C ILE A 121 -7.69 -48.70 41.62
N LYS A 122 -8.76 -49.36 42.08
CA LYS A 122 -10.04 -49.42 41.37
C LYS A 122 -11.23 -49.37 42.33
N LEU A 123 -12.22 -48.55 42.00
CA LEU A 123 -13.51 -48.51 42.70
C LEU A 123 -14.39 -49.72 42.37
N LYS A 124 -15.27 -50.06 43.31
CA LYS A 124 -16.28 -51.10 43.18
C LYS A 124 -17.65 -50.50 43.55
N ASN A 125 -18.67 -50.80 42.75
CA ASN A 125 -20.06 -50.36 42.93
C ASN A 125 -20.21 -48.82 43.05
N LEU A 126 -19.45 -48.08 42.23
CA LEU A 126 -19.46 -46.60 42.18
C LEU A 126 -19.39 -46.12 40.71
N ASP A 127 -20.33 -46.57 39.89
CA ASP A 127 -20.25 -46.39 38.43
C ASP A 127 -20.29 -44.92 37.98
N GLU A 128 -20.89 -44.04 38.78
CA GLU A 128 -20.94 -42.57 38.62
C GLU A 128 -19.61 -41.86 38.95
N TYR A 129 -18.61 -42.58 39.45
CA TYR A 129 -17.32 -42.04 39.91
C TYR A 129 -16.13 -42.80 39.31
N SER A 130 -14.95 -42.20 39.43
CA SER A 130 -13.66 -42.75 39.04
C SER A 130 -12.64 -42.43 40.13
N VAL A 131 -11.70 -43.35 40.40
CA VAL A 131 -10.53 -43.03 41.24
C VAL A 131 -9.37 -42.63 40.37
N GLN A 132 -8.91 -41.39 40.55
CA GLN A 132 -7.70 -40.87 39.90
C GLN A 132 -6.54 -40.91 40.88
N TYR A 133 -5.37 -41.34 40.41
CA TYR A 133 -4.15 -41.39 41.23
C TYR A 133 -2.89 -41.19 40.41
N ARG A 134 -1.81 -40.77 41.08
CA ARG A 134 -0.47 -40.67 40.52
C ARG A 134 0.60 -40.95 41.58
N ALA A 135 1.80 -41.29 41.13
CA ALA A 135 2.96 -41.52 41.97
C ALA A 135 4.07 -40.50 41.69
N HIS A 136 4.77 -40.08 42.73
CA HIS A 136 6.10 -39.49 42.65
C HIS A 136 7.13 -40.62 42.68
N VAL A 137 7.85 -40.83 41.58
CA VAL A 137 8.82 -41.93 41.44
C VAL A 137 10.24 -41.38 41.45
N GLN A 138 11.14 -42.06 42.16
CA GLN A 138 12.56 -41.73 42.22
C GLN A 138 13.14 -41.47 40.82
N ASN A 139 13.83 -40.34 40.66
CA ASN A 139 14.46 -39.89 39.41
C ASN A 139 13.51 -39.64 38.22
N ILE A 140 12.19 -39.72 38.41
CA ILE A 140 11.18 -39.42 37.38
C ILE A 140 10.37 -38.17 37.77
N GLY A 141 10.04 -38.04 39.06
CA GLY A 141 9.10 -37.01 39.54
C GLY A 141 7.66 -37.51 39.61
N TRP A 142 6.71 -36.57 39.70
CA TRP A 142 5.28 -36.85 39.58
C TRP A 142 4.93 -37.32 38.18
N GLN A 143 4.32 -38.50 38.07
CA GLN A 143 3.74 -38.98 36.82
C GLN A 143 2.34 -38.39 36.59
N ASP A 144 1.82 -38.56 35.38
CA ASP A 144 0.45 -38.18 35.02
C ASP A 144 -0.60 -38.94 35.85
N TRP A 145 -1.78 -38.35 35.97
CA TRP A 145 -2.92 -38.99 36.61
C TRP A 145 -3.44 -40.16 35.78
N VAL A 146 -3.54 -41.34 36.40
CA VAL A 146 -4.17 -42.52 35.82
C VAL A 146 -5.47 -42.85 36.58
N SER A 147 -6.34 -43.66 35.99
CA SER A 147 -7.68 -43.96 36.54
C SER A 147 -7.98 -45.47 36.62
N ASP A 148 -8.82 -45.85 37.59
CA ASP A 148 -9.58 -47.11 37.65
C ASP A 148 -8.85 -48.42 37.24
N GLY A 149 -7.67 -48.66 37.84
CA GLY A 149 -6.90 -49.89 37.69
C GLY A 149 -5.72 -49.80 36.72
N ALA A 150 -5.51 -48.66 36.06
CA ALA A 150 -4.29 -48.35 35.32
C ALA A 150 -3.06 -48.27 36.25
N GLU A 151 -1.85 -48.40 35.71
CA GLU A 151 -0.64 -48.41 36.53
C GLU A 151 -0.13 -46.99 36.85
N ALA A 152 0.11 -46.70 38.13
CA ALA A 152 0.93 -45.56 38.54
C ALA A 152 2.21 -46.10 39.21
N GLY A 153 3.35 -45.46 38.96
CA GLY A 153 4.67 -45.94 39.35
C GLY A 153 5.44 -46.56 38.20
N THR A 154 6.28 -47.56 38.51
CA THR A 154 7.01 -48.36 37.52
C THR A 154 7.11 -49.83 37.94
N ASP A 155 6.40 -50.72 37.22
CA ASP A 155 6.75 -52.15 37.20
C ASP A 155 8.11 -52.37 36.51
N GLY A 156 8.88 -53.36 36.96
CA GLY A 156 10.11 -53.87 36.32
C GLY A 156 11.34 -52.95 36.25
N LYS A 157 11.22 -51.64 36.55
CA LYS A 157 12.33 -50.66 36.41
C LYS A 157 13.20 -50.49 37.65
N GLY A 158 12.80 -51.05 38.80
CA GLY A 158 13.57 -50.97 40.04
C GLY A 158 13.63 -49.58 40.68
N LEU A 159 12.75 -48.66 40.28
CA LEU A 159 12.59 -47.32 40.88
C LEU A 159 11.48 -47.36 41.93
N ARG A 160 11.62 -46.58 42.99
CA ARG A 160 10.67 -46.56 44.12
C ARG A 160 9.63 -45.45 43.98
N VAL A 161 8.45 -45.71 44.51
CA VAL A 161 7.48 -44.67 44.85
C VAL A 161 7.99 -43.96 46.12
N GLU A 162 8.03 -42.63 46.08
CA GLU A 162 8.43 -41.77 47.20
C GLU A 162 7.22 -41.04 47.79
N ALA A 163 6.25 -40.68 46.95
CA ALA A 163 4.95 -40.17 47.36
C ALA A 163 3.83 -40.55 46.38
N LEU A 164 2.57 -40.37 46.79
CA LEU A 164 1.39 -40.61 45.98
C LEU A 164 0.26 -39.61 46.31
N GLU A 165 -0.58 -39.35 45.32
CA GLU A 165 -1.83 -38.62 45.46
C GLU A 165 -2.97 -39.47 44.88
N ILE A 166 -4.13 -39.48 45.54
CA ILE A 166 -5.33 -40.21 45.12
C ILE A 166 -6.55 -39.33 45.39
N LYS A 167 -7.52 -39.29 44.48
CA LYS A 167 -8.77 -38.54 44.64
C LYS A 167 -9.93 -39.25 43.95
N ILE A 168 -11.14 -39.03 44.44
CA ILE A 168 -12.37 -39.43 43.78
C ILE A 168 -12.84 -38.30 42.87
N VAL A 169 -13.19 -38.62 41.63
CA VAL A 169 -13.83 -37.68 40.69
C VAL A 169 -15.18 -38.23 40.25
N LYS A 170 -16.17 -37.35 40.11
CA LYS A 170 -17.47 -37.72 39.54
C LYS A 170 -17.38 -37.71 38.01
N LYS A 171 -17.99 -38.69 37.33
CA LYS A 171 -18.07 -38.73 35.87
C LYS A 171 -19.08 -37.69 35.36
N THR A 172 -18.75 -37.07 34.23
CA THR A 172 -19.65 -36.18 33.50
C THR A 172 -20.22 -36.95 32.31
N HIS A 173 -21.53 -37.23 32.34
CA HIS A 173 -22.24 -37.93 31.27
C HIS A 173 -22.79 -36.94 30.22
N PRO A 174 -22.88 -37.33 28.93
CA PRO A 174 -23.38 -36.44 27.90
C PRO A 174 -24.90 -36.27 28.02
N THR A 175 -25.35 -35.03 28.17
CA THR A 175 -26.76 -34.66 28.10
C THR A 175 -27.27 -34.69 26.65
N SER A 176 -26.41 -34.36 25.68
CA SER A 176 -26.65 -34.50 24.23
C SER A 176 -25.35 -34.77 23.45
N ILE A 177 -25.51 -35.26 22.23
CA ILE A 177 -24.48 -35.33 21.19
C ILE A 177 -24.99 -34.53 19.97
N ALA A 178 -24.08 -33.95 19.18
CA ALA A 178 -24.41 -33.21 17.95
C ALA A 178 -23.36 -33.49 16.86
N ILE A 179 -23.79 -33.59 15.60
CA ILE A 179 -22.85 -33.69 14.47
C ILE A 179 -22.36 -32.28 14.10
N SER A 180 -21.08 -32.16 13.76
CA SER A 180 -20.39 -30.89 13.46
C SER A 180 -20.94 -30.11 12.25
N LYS A 181 -21.75 -30.77 11.42
CA LYS A 181 -22.40 -30.23 10.22
C LYS A 181 -23.85 -30.70 10.19
N GLY A 182 -24.75 -29.83 9.74
CA GLY A 182 -26.12 -30.21 9.40
C GLY A 182 -26.18 -30.99 8.09
N ASP A 183 -27.37 -31.08 7.49
CA ASP A 183 -27.55 -31.76 6.21
C ASP A 183 -26.59 -31.24 5.12
N GLN A 184 -25.93 -32.15 4.40
CA GLN A 184 -24.93 -31.84 3.37
C GLN A 184 -25.40 -32.29 1.99
N THR A 185 -24.96 -31.58 0.95
CA THR A 185 -25.11 -32.01 -0.44
C THR A 185 -23.72 -32.28 -1.03
N LEU A 186 -23.45 -33.54 -1.38
CA LEU A 186 -22.20 -33.99 -1.99
C LEU A 186 -22.45 -34.43 -3.43
N LYS A 187 -21.41 -34.47 -4.26
CA LYS A 187 -21.45 -35.12 -5.58
C LYS A 187 -20.89 -36.54 -5.48
N VAL A 188 -21.34 -37.45 -6.34
CA VAL A 188 -20.78 -38.81 -6.45
C VAL A 188 -19.25 -38.75 -6.55
N GLY A 189 -18.55 -39.51 -5.71
CA GLY A 189 -17.09 -39.54 -5.58
C GLY A 189 -16.49 -38.54 -4.59
N GLN A 190 -17.27 -37.57 -4.07
CA GLN A 190 -16.78 -36.64 -3.05
C GLN A 190 -16.75 -37.27 -1.65
N THR A 191 -15.85 -36.76 -0.81
CA THR A 191 -15.73 -37.14 0.60
C THR A 191 -15.78 -35.90 1.49
N ASP A 192 -16.31 -36.05 2.70
CA ASP A 192 -16.27 -35.02 3.73
C ASP A 192 -16.06 -35.65 5.12
N ASN A 193 -15.63 -34.86 6.11
CA ASN A 193 -15.43 -35.32 7.49
C ASN A 193 -16.49 -34.71 8.42
N LEU A 194 -17.07 -35.56 9.27
CA LEU A 194 -17.98 -35.22 10.35
C LEU A 194 -17.31 -35.50 11.69
N THR A 195 -17.52 -34.66 12.69
CA THR A 195 -17.15 -34.93 14.08
C THR A 195 -18.39 -34.91 14.97
N ALA A 196 -18.31 -35.58 16.12
CA ALA A 196 -19.36 -35.58 17.13
C ALA A 196 -18.96 -34.70 18.32
N ASN A 197 -19.83 -33.77 18.67
CA ASN A 197 -19.65 -32.82 19.77
C ASN A 197 -20.57 -33.22 20.93
N PHE A 198 -20.02 -33.36 22.13
CA PHE A 198 -20.77 -33.73 23.33
C PHE A 198 -21.11 -32.50 24.18
N THR A 199 -22.28 -32.51 24.82
CA THR A 199 -22.71 -31.47 25.77
C THR A 199 -22.98 -32.10 27.13
N PRO A 200 -22.33 -31.68 28.23
CA PRO A 200 -21.30 -30.63 28.26
C PRO A 200 -19.97 -31.13 27.66
N SER A 201 -19.09 -30.21 27.25
CA SER A 201 -17.86 -30.52 26.51
C SER A 201 -16.80 -31.25 27.33
N ASP A 202 -16.92 -31.25 28.66
CA ASP A 202 -16.11 -32.00 29.62
C ASP A 202 -16.67 -33.40 29.91
N THR A 203 -17.61 -33.88 29.09
CA THR A 203 -18.07 -35.29 29.11
C THR A 203 -16.87 -36.22 29.15
N THR A 204 -16.85 -37.14 30.12
CA THR A 204 -15.67 -37.96 30.45
C THR A 204 -15.43 -39.09 29.44
N ASP A 205 -16.47 -39.55 28.75
CA ASP A 205 -16.39 -40.52 27.65
C ASP A 205 -16.89 -39.88 26.35
N GLN A 206 -15.98 -39.67 25.39
CA GLN A 206 -16.24 -39.02 24.11
C GLN A 206 -16.19 -39.99 22.92
N ASN A 207 -16.24 -41.30 23.18
CA ASN A 207 -16.26 -42.29 22.12
C ASN A 207 -17.60 -42.28 21.38
N VAL A 208 -17.55 -42.43 20.05
CA VAL A 208 -18.72 -42.36 19.16
C VAL A 208 -18.76 -43.55 18.20
N THR A 209 -19.97 -44.06 17.94
CA THR A 209 -20.24 -45.05 16.88
C THR A 209 -20.98 -44.38 15.74
N TRP A 210 -20.50 -44.58 14.51
CA TRP A 210 -21.10 -44.02 13.30
C TRP A 210 -21.87 -45.09 12.51
N ALA A 211 -22.99 -44.69 11.89
CA ALA A 211 -23.78 -45.54 11.00
C ALA A 211 -24.36 -44.74 9.82
N SER A 212 -24.66 -45.43 8.72
CA SER A 212 -25.36 -44.90 7.54
C SER A 212 -26.62 -45.72 7.26
N SER A 213 -27.71 -45.08 6.86
CA SER A 213 -28.96 -45.76 6.47
C SER A 213 -28.88 -46.45 5.10
N ASP A 214 -28.05 -45.92 4.19
CA ASP A 214 -27.73 -46.54 2.90
C ASP A 214 -26.28 -46.20 2.50
N SER A 215 -25.42 -47.21 2.58
CA SER A 215 -24.00 -47.12 2.20
C SER A 215 -23.75 -47.09 0.70
N ASN A 216 -24.73 -47.45 -0.14
CA ASN A 216 -24.63 -47.33 -1.60
C ASN A 216 -24.84 -45.88 -2.06
N VAL A 217 -25.56 -45.08 -1.26
CA VAL A 217 -25.70 -43.63 -1.46
C VAL A 217 -24.56 -42.90 -0.76
N ALA A 218 -24.38 -43.07 0.55
CA ALA A 218 -23.27 -42.47 1.30
C ALA A 218 -22.77 -43.40 2.41
N SER A 219 -21.49 -43.72 2.41
CA SER A 219 -20.83 -44.52 3.45
C SER A 219 -20.10 -43.63 4.46
N ILE A 220 -19.86 -44.12 5.68
CA ILE A 220 -19.06 -43.43 6.71
C ILE A 220 -18.12 -44.43 7.41
N ASP A 221 -16.90 -43.99 7.74
CA ASP A 221 -15.93 -44.77 8.51
C ASP A 221 -15.96 -44.48 10.03
N SER A 222 -15.16 -45.22 10.81
CA SER A 222 -15.08 -45.05 12.27
C SER A 222 -14.56 -43.69 12.73
N ASN A 223 -13.88 -42.95 11.84
CA ASN A 223 -13.30 -41.64 12.12
C ASN A 223 -14.22 -40.49 11.67
N GLY A 224 -15.42 -40.80 11.16
CA GLY A 224 -16.40 -39.82 10.71
C GLY A 224 -16.23 -39.37 9.25
N LYS A 225 -15.38 -40.04 8.45
CA LYS A 225 -15.22 -39.70 7.03
C LYS A 225 -16.36 -40.28 6.20
N VAL A 226 -17.18 -39.40 5.64
CA VAL A 226 -18.25 -39.72 4.68
C VAL A 226 -17.70 -39.83 3.26
N THR A 227 -18.17 -40.80 2.49
CA THR A 227 -17.93 -40.93 1.04
C THR A 227 -19.24 -41.08 0.29
N ALA A 228 -19.49 -40.20 -0.68
CA ALA A 228 -20.68 -40.19 -1.53
C ALA A 228 -20.52 -41.19 -2.69
N ASN A 229 -21.29 -42.27 -2.65
CA ASN A 229 -21.14 -43.44 -3.53
C ASN A 229 -22.14 -43.48 -4.69
N GLY A 230 -23.35 -42.93 -4.50
CA GLY A 230 -24.42 -43.00 -5.50
C GLY A 230 -25.51 -41.97 -5.27
N VAL A 231 -26.20 -41.55 -6.34
CA VAL A 231 -27.23 -40.49 -6.29
C VAL A 231 -28.42 -40.92 -5.42
N GLY A 232 -28.83 -40.07 -4.48
CA GLY A 232 -29.91 -40.37 -3.53
C GLY A 232 -29.80 -39.54 -2.24
N THR A 233 -30.46 -40.00 -1.18
CA THR A 233 -30.32 -39.44 0.17
C THR A 233 -30.03 -40.55 1.18
N SER A 234 -29.10 -40.31 2.11
CA SER A 234 -28.75 -41.26 3.18
C SER A 234 -28.54 -40.53 4.49
N GLN A 235 -29.08 -41.06 5.58
CA GLN A 235 -28.94 -40.50 6.92
C GLN A 235 -27.70 -41.08 7.59
N ILE A 236 -26.80 -40.19 8.02
CA ILE A 236 -25.70 -40.54 8.90
C ILE A 236 -26.16 -40.35 10.35
N THR A 237 -25.79 -41.29 11.23
CA THR A 237 -26.11 -41.27 12.65
C THR A 237 -24.84 -41.42 13.48
N ALA A 238 -24.66 -40.52 14.45
CA ALA A 238 -23.64 -40.59 15.50
C ALA A 238 -24.30 -41.04 16.81
N THR A 239 -23.73 -42.03 17.49
CA THR A 239 -24.23 -42.56 18.77
C THR A 239 -23.13 -42.51 19.83
N SER A 240 -23.42 -41.99 21.02
CA SER A 240 -22.49 -42.02 22.16
C SER A 240 -22.16 -43.46 22.59
N HIS A 241 -20.98 -43.68 23.18
CA HIS A 241 -20.55 -45.03 23.58
C HIS A 241 -21.44 -45.70 24.64
N ASP A 242 -22.05 -44.92 25.54
CA ASP A 242 -23.09 -45.38 26.46
C ASP A 242 -24.43 -45.77 25.78
N GLY A 243 -24.53 -45.60 24.46
CA GLY A 243 -25.73 -45.87 23.66
C GLY A 243 -26.90 -44.92 23.90
N CYS A 244 -26.77 -43.95 24.81
CA CYS A 244 -27.89 -43.18 25.35
C CYS A 244 -28.22 -41.89 24.56
N LYS A 245 -27.33 -41.45 23.66
CA LYS A 245 -27.48 -40.21 22.88
C LYS A 245 -27.18 -40.46 21.40
N THR A 246 -28.03 -39.89 20.53
CA THR A 246 -27.86 -39.96 19.08
C THR A 246 -28.03 -38.60 18.43
N ALA A 247 -27.26 -38.33 17.37
CA ALA A 247 -27.45 -37.20 16.47
C ALA A 247 -27.42 -37.67 15.02
N THR A 248 -28.09 -36.94 14.12
CA THR A 248 -28.31 -37.36 12.73
C THR A 248 -28.17 -36.20 11.76
N CYS A 249 -27.66 -36.45 10.56
CA CYS A 249 -27.68 -35.52 9.43
C CYS A 249 -27.97 -36.27 8.12
N ILE A 250 -28.59 -35.60 7.16
CA ILE A 250 -28.87 -36.14 5.83
C ILE A 250 -27.74 -35.78 4.88
N ILE A 251 -27.19 -36.79 4.19
CA ILE A 251 -26.30 -36.62 3.05
C ILE A 251 -27.12 -36.81 1.77
N THR A 252 -27.34 -35.72 1.04
CA THR A 252 -27.91 -35.73 -0.30
C THR A 252 -26.78 -35.88 -1.30
N VAL A 253 -26.83 -36.90 -2.15
CA VAL A 253 -25.82 -37.13 -3.18
C VAL A 253 -26.40 -36.79 -4.54
N THR A 254 -25.77 -35.83 -5.22
CA THR A 254 -26.08 -35.36 -6.57
C THR A 254 -25.13 -35.97 -7.60
N PRO A 255 -25.48 -35.99 -8.90
CA PRO A 255 -24.54 -36.37 -9.95
C PRO A 255 -23.22 -35.58 -9.90
N ALA A 256 -22.15 -36.19 -10.38
CA ALA A 256 -20.90 -35.47 -10.65
C ALA A 256 -21.10 -34.38 -11.71
N ASP A 257 -20.20 -33.40 -11.78
CA ASP A 257 -20.26 -32.38 -12.84
C ASP A 257 -20.11 -33.01 -14.22
N PRO A 258 -20.80 -32.47 -15.26
CA PRO A 258 -20.62 -32.90 -16.62
C PRO A 258 -19.19 -32.62 -17.09
N GLU A 259 -18.61 -33.59 -17.79
CA GLU A 259 -17.23 -33.58 -18.29
C GLU A 259 -17.23 -33.91 -19.79
N VAL A 260 -16.38 -33.27 -20.61
CA VAL A 260 -16.16 -33.74 -21.99
C VAL A 260 -15.05 -34.77 -22.05
N GLN A 261 -15.31 -35.90 -22.72
CA GLN A 261 -14.32 -36.94 -22.99
C GLN A 261 -14.13 -37.11 -24.49
N TYR A 262 -12.87 -37.18 -24.95
CA TYR A 262 -12.54 -37.18 -26.37
C TYR A 262 -11.29 -37.98 -26.69
N SER A 263 -11.24 -38.52 -27.90
CA SER A 263 -10.07 -39.20 -28.48
C SER A 263 -9.83 -38.77 -29.92
N ALA A 264 -8.59 -38.92 -30.39
CA ALA A 264 -8.21 -38.71 -31.78
C ALA A 264 -7.56 -39.96 -32.40
N HIS A 265 -7.78 -40.14 -33.70
CA HIS A 265 -7.01 -41.01 -34.57
C HIS A 265 -5.86 -40.21 -35.17
N VAL A 266 -4.62 -40.60 -34.87
CA VAL A 266 -3.41 -39.90 -35.34
C VAL A 266 -2.66 -40.75 -36.34
N GLN A 267 -2.18 -40.14 -37.42
CA GLN A 267 -1.37 -40.79 -38.45
C GLN A 267 -0.25 -41.65 -37.82
N ASN A 268 -0.13 -42.89 -38.26
CA ASN A 268 0.86 -43.89 -37.81
C ASN A 268 0.80 -44.28 -36.31
N ILE A 269 -0.16 -43.78 -35.53
CA ILE A 269 -0.38 -44.13 -34.12
C ILE A 269 -1.70 -44.89 -33.94
N GLY A 270 -2.74 -44.51 -34.68
CA GLY A 270 -4.09 -45.04 -34.49
C GLY A 270 -4.93 -44.21 -33.51
N TRP A 271 -6.01 -44.81 -33.00
CA TRP A 271 -6.84 -44.22 -31.95
C TRP A 271 -6.08 -44.17 -30.62
N GLN A 272 -5.95 -42.97 -30.06
CA GLN A 272 -5.42 -42.77 -28.71
C GLN A 272 -6.50 -43.03 -27.63
N ASN A 273 -6.06 -43.31 -26.41
CA ASN A 273 -6.95 -43.42 -25.25
C ASN A 273 -7.74 -42.11 -25.06
N PRO A 274 -9.03 -42.16 -24.67
CA PRO A 274 -9.79 -40.96 -24.37
C PRO A 274 -9.18 -40.15 -23.22
N VAL A 275 -9.20 -38.84 -23.37
CA VAL A 275 -8.83 -37.85 -22.35
C VAL A 275 -10.03 -36.98 -21.99
N SER A 276 -9.92 -36.23 -20.89
CA SER A 276 -11.00 -35.38 -20.34
C SER A 276 -10.64 -33.89 -20.33
N ASP A 277 -11.66 -33.02 -20.32
CA ASP A 277 -11.66 -31.58 -20.02
C ASP A 277 -10.27 -30.89 -20.01
N GLY A 278 -9.81 -30.51 -21.20
CA GLY A 278 -8.63 -29.66 -21.42
C GLY A 278 -7.32 -30.41 -21.59
N ALA A 279 -7.27 -31.72 -21.30
CA ALA A 279 -6.12 -32.56 -21.56
C ALA A 279 -5.84 -32.69 -23.07
N GLU A 280 -4.59 -32.94 -23.45
CA GLU A 280 -4.22 -33.03 -24.86
C GLU A 280 -4.56 -34.39 -25.47
N VAL A 281 -5.12 -34.37 -26.69
CA VAL A 281 -5.11 -35.51 -27.59
C VAL A 281 -4.50 -35.12 -28.92
N GLY A 282 -3.90 -36.07 -29.64
CA GLY A 282 -3.10 -35.83 -30.83
C GLY A 282 -1.59 -35.92 -30.54
N THR A 283 -0.80 -35.13 -31.25
CA THR A 283 0.62 -34.92 -30.99
C THR A 283 1.03 -33.46 -31.27
N ASP A 284 1.30 -32.69 -30.22
CA ASP A 284 2.03 -31.42 -30.34
C ASP A 284 3.44 -31.65 -30.93
N GLY A 285 3.84 -30.84 -31.91
CA GLY A 285 5.20 -30.73 -32.44
C GLY A 285 5.81 -31.92 -33.21
N LYS A 286 5.14 -33.09 -33.27
CA LYS A 286 5.71 -34.32 -33.88
C LYS A 286 5.48 -34.48 -35.39
N GLY A 287 4.76 -33.55 -36.01
CA GLY A 287 4.51 -33.56 -37.45
C GLY A 287 3.47 -34.57 -37.95
N LEU A 288 2.77 -35.26 -37.05
CA LEU A 288 1.73 -36.23 -37.36
C LEU A 288 0.35 -35.55 -37.30
N ARG A 289 -0.54 -35.89 -38.23
CA ARG A 289 -1.89 -35.29 -38.31
C ARG A 289 -2.93 -36.04 -37.48
N VAL A 290 -3.92 -35.31 -36.99
CA VAL A 290 -5.23 -35.86 -36.65
C VAL A 290 -5.97 -36.19 -37.95
N GLU A 291 -6.48 -37.40 -38.06
CA GLU A 291 -7.26 -37.89 -39.20
C GLU A 291 -8.75 -38.02 -38.85
N ALA A 292 -9.06 -38.38 -37.59
CA ALA A 292 -10.42 -38.41 -37.05
C ALA A 292 -10.43 -38.11 -35.54
N PHE A 293 -11.60 -37.78 -35.00
CA PHE A 293 -11.82 -37.62 -33.56
C PHE A 293 -13.24 -38.02 -33.14
N LYS A 294 -13.40 -38.34 -31.85
CA LYS A 294 -14.65 -38.74 -31.19
C LYS A 294 -14.79 -37.94 -29.91
N ILE A 295 -15.98 -37.39 -29.63
CA ILE A 295 -16.25 -36.53 -28.46
C ILE A 295 -17.59 -36.94 -27.84
N LYS A 296 -17.61 -37.17 -26.53
CA LYS A 296 -18.83 -37.49 -25.78
C LYS A 296 -18.89 -36.68 -24.49
N LEU A 297 -20.09 -36.53 -23.95
CA LEU A 297 -20.30 -36.02 -22.61
C LEU A 297 -20.36 -37.19 -21.62
N SER A 298 -19.77 -37.00 -20.44
CA SER A 298 -19.91 -37.87 -19.27
C SER A 298 -20.61 -37.09 -18.16
N ASN A 299 -21.39 -37.76 -17.31
CA ASN A 299 -22.17 -37.17 -16.21
C ASN A 299 -23.18 -36.06 -16.61
N ALA A 300 -23.42 -35.85 -17.90
CA ALA A 300 -24.35 -34.84 -18.39
C ALA A 300 -25.82 -35.30 -18.32
N PRO A 301 -26.80 -34.36 -18.31
CA PRO A 301 -28.23 -34.68 -18.39
C PRO A 301 -28.57 -35.60 -19.57
N ALA A 302 -29.55 -36.48 -19.41
CA ALA A 302 -29.87 -37.50 -20.43
C ALA A 302 -30.32 -36.94 -21.79
N ASN A 303 -30.75 -35.68 -21.85
CA ASN A 303 -31.11 -34.95 -23.07
C ASN A 303 -30.00 -34.00 -23.58
N ALA A 304 -28.86 -33.91 -22.89
CA ALA A 304 -27.70 -33.13 -23.31
C ALA A 304 -26.97 -33.81 -24.48
N LYS A 305 -26.44 -32.99 -25.39
CA LYS A 305 -25.76 -33.46 -26.59
C LYS A 305 -24.57 -32.57 -26.91
N ILE A 306 -23.44 -33.19 -27.24
CA ILE A 306 -22.33 -32.50 -27.89
C ILE A 306 -22.36 -32.83 -29.38
N SER A 307 -22.49 -31.79 -30.20
CA SER A 307 -22.54 -31.87 -31.66
C SER A 307 -21.24 -31.30 -32.24
N TYR A 308 -20.60 -32.02 -33.16
CA TYR A 308 -19.31 -31.62 -33.74
C TYR A 308 -19.15 -32.07 -35.19
N ARG A 309 -18.22 -31.42 -35.92
CA ARG A 309 -17.85 -31.78 -37.29
C ARG A 309 -16.40 -31.40 -37.59
N ALA A 310 -15.84 -32.04 -38.63
CA ALA A 310 -14.49 -31.77 -39.13
C ALA A 310 -14.54 -31.15 -40.54
N HIS A 311 -13.59 -30.27 -40.84
CA HIS A 311 -13.17 -29.94 -42.20
C HIS A 311 -12.01 -30.87 -42.58
N VAL A 312 -12.20 -31.71 -43.59
CA VAL A 312 -11.24 -32.74 -44.00
C VAL A 312 -10.65 -32.40 -45.36
N GLN A 313 -9.33 -32.61 -45.52
CA GLN A 313 -8.62 -32.41 -46.78
C GLN A 313 -9.35 -33.07 -47.96
N ASN A 314 -9.55 -32.31 -49.05
CA ASN A 314 -10.22 -32.75 -50.29
C ASN A 314 -11.69 -33.21 -50.12
N VAL A 315 -12.29 -33.00 -48.95
CA VAL A 315 -13.70 -33.31 -48.66
C VAL A 315 -14.48 -32.05 -48.26
N GLY A 316 -13.83 -31.15 -47.53
CA GLY A 316 -14.47 -29.96 -46.96
C GLY A 316 -15.13 -30.26 -45.60
N TRP A 317 -16.07 -29.40 -45.21
CA TRP A 317 -16.88 -29.60 -44.00
C TRP A 317 -17.80 -30.82 -44.12
N GLN A 318 -17.64 -31.77 -43.22
CA GLN A 318 -18.53 -32.92 -43.06
C GLN A 318 -19.82 -32.55 -42.30
N ASP A 319 -20.80 -33.45 -42.34
CA ASP A 319 -22.03 -33.35 -41.54
C ASP A 319 -21.76 -33.35 -40.03
N TRP A 320 -22.70 -32.79 -39.27
CA TRP A 320 -22.64 -32.79 -37.81
C TRP A 320 -22.92 -34.17 -37.23
N VAL A 321 -21.93 -34.71 -36.52
CA VAL A 321 -22.04 -35.93 -35.71
C VAL A 321 -22.15 -35.57 -34.22
N SER A 322 -22.35 -36.55 -33.35
CA SER A 322 -22.52 -36.30 -31.91
C SER A 322 -22.23 -37.49 -31.02
N ASN A 323 -21.98 -37.21 -29.73
CA ASN A 323 -21.93 -38.18 -28.63
C ASN A 323 -21.17 -39.50 -28.96
N GLY A 324 -19.88 -39.39 -29.31
CA GLY A 324 -18.98 -40.51 -29.53
C GLY A 324 -18.91 -41.04 -30.97
N ALA A 325 -19.75 -40.52 -31.87
CA ALA A 325 -19.64 -40.77 -33.31
C ALA A 325 -18.34 -40.18 -33.91
N GLU A 326 -17.88 -40.71 -35.04
CA GLU A 326 -16.63 -40.27 -35.67
C GLU A 326 -16.81 -39.00 -36.51
N ALA A 327 -15.95 -38.00 -36.30
CA ALA A 327 -15.72 -36.90 -37.24
C ALA A 327 -14.32 -37.04 -37.85
N GLY A 328 -14.16 -36.75 -39.13
CA GLY A 328 -12.92 -36.97 -39.88
C GLY A 328 -12.96 -38.22 -40.78
N THR A 329 -11.81 -38.88 -40.96
CA THR A 329 -11.68 -40.15 -41.67
C THR A 329 -10.60 -41.05 -41.06
N ASP A 330 -11.00 -42.16 -40.44
CA ASP A 330 -10.08 -43.26 -40.16
C ASP A 330 -9.63 -43.96 -41.47
N GLY A 331 -8.39 -44.46 -41.52
CA GLY A 331 -7.83 -45.34 -42.55
C GLY A 331 -7.65 -44.76 -43.97
N LYS A 332 -8.12 -43.54 -44.27
CA LYS A 332 -8.09 -42.95 -45.63
C LYS A 332 -6.87 -42.05 -45.91
N GLY A 333 -6.05 -41.75 -44.90
CA GLY A 333 -4.86 -40.92 -45.04
C GLY A 333 -5.12 -39.42 -45.27
N LEU A 334 -6.36 -38.96 -45.09
CA LEU A 334 -6.75 -37.55 -45.15
C LEU A 334 -6.66 -36.92 -43.76
N ARG A 335 -6.28 -35.64 -43.68
CA ARG A 335 -6.17 -34.91 -42.41
C ARG A 335 -7.44 -34.12 -42.08
N VAL A 336 -7.66 -33.91 -40.79
CA VAL A 336 -8.48 -32.80 -40.28
C VAL A 336 -7.69 -31.49 -40.43
N GLU A 337 -8.33 -30.46 -40.93
CA GLU A 337 -7.77 -29.11 -41.11
C GLU A 337 -8.44 -28.09 -40.18
N ALA A 338 -9.73 -28.28 -39.90
CA ALA A 338 -10.49 -27.51 -38.93
C ALA A 338 -11.60 -28.34 -38.26
N LEU A 339 -12.16 -27.83 -37.16
CA LEU A 339 -13.30 -28.41 -36.45
C LEU A 339 -14.22 -27.35 -35.85
N GLN A 340 -15.47 -27.74 -35.63
CA GLN A 340 -16.46 -26.98 -34.87
C GLN A 340 -17.17 -27.92 -33.88
N ILE A 341 -17.44 -27.42 -32.67
CA ILE A 341 -18.06 -28.16 -31.57
C ILE A 341 -19.06 -27.24 -30.87
N LYS A 342 -20.27 -27.72 -30.58
CA LYS A 342 -21.29 -26.99 -29.83
C LYS A 342 -22.05 -27.90 -28.88
N LEU A 343 -22.65 -27.32 -27.86
CA LEU A 343 -23.56 -28.00 -26.93
C LEU A 343 -25.01 -27.72 -27.31
N ASP A 344 -25.84 -28.76 -27.27
CA ASP A 344 -27.29 -28.66 -27.30
C ASP A 344 -27.84 -29.12 -25.93
N ASN A 345 -28.83 -28.40 -25.37
CA ASN A 345 -29.45 -28.64 -24.05
C ASN A 345 -28.54 -28.54 -22.80
N MET A 346 -27.47 -27.75 -22.85
CA MET A 346 -26.65 -27.40 -21.68
C MET A 346 -26.53 -25.87 -21.49
N PRO A 347 -27.59 -25.17 -21.08
CA PRO A 347 -27.60 -23.70 -21.02
C PRO A 347 -26.51 -23.13 -20.09
N ASP A 348 -26.27 -23.78 -18.97
CA ASP A 348 -25.32 -23.35 -17.92
C ASP A 348 -23.84 -23.59 -18.28
N TYR A 349 -23.54 -24.14 -19.45
CA TYR A 349 -22.19 -24.46 -19.89
C TYR A 349 -21.91 -23.91 -21.29
N SER A 350 -20.63 -23.72 -21.58
CA SER A 350 -20.05 -23.45 -22.89
C SER A 350 -19.01 -24.53 -23.18
N ILE A 351 -18.86 -24.94 -24.44
CA ILE A 351 -17.75 -25.80 -24.85
C ILE A 351 -16.63 -24.93 -25.42
N GLN A 352 -15.45 -24.99 -24.79
CA GLN A 352 -14.24 -24.33 -25.30
C GLN A 352 -13.31 -25.36 -25.92
N TYR A 353 -12.69 -25.01 -27.05
CA TYR A 353 -11.73 -25.88 -27.73
C TYR A 353 -10.68 -25.09 -28.51
N GLN A 354 -9.53 -25.73 -28.72
CA GLN A 354 -8.45 -25.20 -29.55
C GLN A 354 -7.76 -26.34 -30.31
N ALA A 355 -7.14 -25.98 -31.44
CA ALA A 355 -6.34 -26.87 -32.26
C ALA A 355 -4.86 -26.46 -32.24
N HIS A 356 -3.96 -27.44 -32.22
CA HIS A 356 -2.57 -27.26 -32.62
C HIS A 356 -2.47 -27.48 -34.12
N VAL A 357 -2.11 -26.45 -34.88
CA VAL A 357 -2.06 -26.49 -36.34
C VAL A 357 -0.61 -26.44 -36.82
N GLN A 358 -0.28 -27.26 -37.82
CA GLN A 358 1.04 -27.27 -38.46
C GLN A 358 1.53 -25.85 -38.80
N ASN A 359 2.76 -25.54 -38.40
CA ASN A 359 3.45 -24.26 -38.62
C ASN A 359 2.77 -23.02 -37.99
N ILE A 360 1.71 -23.19 -37.19
CA ILE A 360 1.03 -22.12 -36.44
C ILE A 360 1.21 -22.33 -34.93
N GLY A 361 1.15 -23.59 -34.47
CA GLY A 361 1.13 -23.92 -33.05
C GLY A 361 -0.29 -24.04 -32.51
N TRP A 362 -0.44 -23.92 -31.18
CA TRP A 362 -1.75 -23.78 -30.54
C TRP A 362 -2.40 -22.45 -30.91
N GLN A 363 -3.59 -22.52 -31.48
CA GLN A 363 -4.47 -21.36 -31.66
C GLN A 363 -5.23 -21.03 -30.36
N ASP A 364 -5.80 -19.83 -30.28
CA ASP A 364 -6.63 -19.41 -29.16
C ASP A 364 -7.85 -20.33 -28.96
N TRP A 365 -8.35 -20.38 -27.71
CA TRP A 365 -9.59 -21.07 -27.37
C TRP A 365 -10.78 -20.39 -28.06
N VAL A 366 -11.48 -21.14 -28.90
CA VAL A 366 -12.78 -20.76 -29.46
C VAL A 366 -13.91 -21.47 -28.74
N SER A 367 -15.15 -21.00 -28.90
CA SER A 367 -16.31 -21.51 -28.15
C SER A 367 -17.52 -21.80 -29.07
N ASP A 368 -18.38 -22.73 -28.63
CA ASP A 368 -19.78 -22.90 -29.06
C ASP A 368 -20.05 -22.74 -30.58
N GLY A 369 -19.31 -23.49 -31.41
CA GLY A 369 -19.52 -23.59 -32.86
C GLY A 369 -18.60 -22.74 -33.72
N ALA A 370 -17.76 -21.89 -33.13
CA ALA A 370 -16.70 -21.16 -33.83
C ALA A 370 -15.62 -22.12 -34.41
N GLU A 371 -14.90 -21.71 -35.45
CA GLU A 371 -13.88 -22.56 -36.06
C GLU A 371 -12.59 -22.61 -35.23
N ALA A 372 -12.12 -23.82 -34.94
CA ALA A 372 -10.72 -24.07 -34.57
C ALA A 372 -10.01 -24.76 -35.74
N GLY A 373 -8.74 -24.48 -35.95
CA GLY A 373 -7.97 -24.95 -37.11
C GLY A 373 -7.87 -23.91 -38.22
N THR A 374 -7.77 -24.37 -39.46
CA THR A 374 -7.83 -23.52 -40.65
C THR A 374 -8.54 -24.24 -41.80
N ASP A 375 -9.73 -23.78 -42.20
CA ASP A 375 -10.28 -24.12 -43.51
C ASP A 375 -9.45 -23.50 -44.65
N GLY A 376 -9.53 -24.11 -45.85
CA GLY A 376 -8.95 -23.60 -47.10
C GLY A 376 -7.41 -23.48 -47.21
N LYS A 377 -6.65 -23.43 -46.11
CA LYS A 377 -5.20 -23.15 -46.10
C LYS A 377 -4.31 -24.39 -46.28
N GLY A 378 -4.89 -25.59 -46.26
CA GLY A 378 -4.15 -26.84 -46.48
C GLY A 378 -3.22 -27.25 -45.34
N LEU A 379 -3.36 -26.66 -44.15
CA LEU A 379 -2.61 -27.02 -42.95
C LEU A 379 -3.37 -28.07 -42.14
N ARG A 380 -2.65 -28.97 -41.47
CA ARG A 380 -3.24 -30.06 -40.67
C ARG A 380 -3.39 -29.66 -39.20
N VAL A 381 -4.45 -30.16 -38.56
CA VAL A 381 -4.52 -30.27 -37.11
C VAL A 381 -3.62 -31.43 -36.67
N GLU A 382 -2.82 -31.19 -35.63
CA GLU A 382 -1.91 -32.17 -35.04
C GLU A 382 -2.35 -32.58 -33.63
N ALA A 383 -2.96 -31.66 -32.87
CA ALA A 383 -3.52 -31.91 -31.54
C ALA A 383 -4.76 -31.07 -31.24
N LEU A 384 -5.54 -31.49 -30.25
CA LEU A 384 -6.79 -30.89 -29.79
C LEU A 384 -6.80 -30.80 -28.25
N ARG A 385 -7.39 -29.72 -27.73
CA ARG A 385 -7.83 -29.61 -26.33
C ARG A 385 -9.26 -29.09 -26.30
N ILE A 386 -10.11 -29.70 -25.50
CA ILE A 386 -11.56 -29.47 -25.46
C ILE A 386 -11.99 -29.51 -23.99
N LYS A 387 -12.74 -28.52 -23.49
CA LYS A 387 -13.17 -28.46 -22.09
C LYS A 387 -14.57 -27.85 -21.96
N LEU A 388 -15.36 -28.37 -21.02
CA LEU A 388 -16.55 -27.67 -20.56
C LEU A 388 -16.18 -26.50 -19.65
N VAL A 389 -16.87 -25.37 -19.83
CA VAL A 389 -16.75 -24.19 -18.96
C VAL A 389 -18.13 -23.84 -18.45
N LYS A 390 -18.30 -23.89 -17.13
CA LYS A 390 -19.56 -23.46 -16.49
C LYS A 390 -19.71 -21.95 -16.60
N LYS A 391 -20.85 -21.48 -17.06
CA LYS A 391 -21.19 -20.06 -17.14
C LYS A 391 -21.48 -19.52 -15.75
N VAL A 392 -20.93 -18.35 -15.46
CA VAL A 392 -21.22 -17.52 -14.29
C VAL A 392 -22.08 -16.35 -14.79
N PRO A 393 -23.36 -16.27 -14.42
CA PRO A 393 -24.26 -15.20 -14.88
C PRO A 393 -23.89 -13.84 -14.24
N VAL A 394 -24.48 -12.77 -14.78
CA VAL A 394 -24.37 -11.43 -14.18
C VAL A 394 -25.41 -11.30 -13.06
N ASP A 395 -24.96 -11.10 -11.83
CA ASP A 395 -25.82 -10.88 -10.66
C ASP A 395 -26.31 -9.44 -10.59
N SER A 396 -25.46 -8.47 -10.92
CA SER A 396 -25.80 -7.04 -10.93
C SER A 396 -24.88 -6.23 -11.84
N ILE A 397 -25.41 -5.11 -12.33
CA ILE A 397 -24.66 -4.03 -12.99
C ILE A 397 -24.88 -2.72 -12.20
N ALA A 398 -23.85 -1.89 -12.08
CA ALA A 398 -23.91 -0.59 -11.40
C ALA A 398 -23.13 0.47 -12.18
N LEU A 399 -23.56 1.72 -12.13
CA LEU A 399 -22.87 2.86 -12.73
C LEU A 399 -22.08 3.68 -11.69
N ASN A 400 -21.00 4.32 -12.12
CA ASN A 400 -20.26 5.30 -11.32
C ASN A 400 -21.08 6.55 -10.92
N LYS A 401 -22.14 6.88 -11.67
CA LYS A 401 -23.06 7.98 -11.37
C LYS A 401 -24.52 7.54 -11.57
N THR A 402 -25.41 8.02 -10.71
CA THR A 402 -26.88 7.86 -10.85
C THR A 402 -27.57 9.09 -11.45
N SER A 403 -26.88 10.21 -11.47
CA SER A 403 -27.31 11.46 -12.10
C SER A 403 -26.10 12.29 -12.52
N ASP A 404 -26.25 13.09 -13.55
CA ASP A 404 -25.22 14.01 -14.06
C ASP A 404 -25.84 15.28 -14.63
N THR A 405 -25.06 16.35 -14.72
CA THR A 405 -25.52 17.65 -15.26
C THR A 405 -24.48 18.21 -16.23
N LEU A 406 -24.88 18.36 -17.50
CA LEU A 406 -24.06 18.85 -18.61
C LEU A 406 -24.64 20.16 -19.15
N ASN A 407 -23.86 20.95 -19.89
CA ASN A 407 -24.41 21.97 -20.79
C ASN A 407 -24.45 21.43 -22.22
N VAL A 408 -25.15 22.13 -23.13
CA VAL A 408 -25.15 21.76 -24.56
C VAL A 408 -23.73 21.89 -25.12
N GLY A 409 -23.22 20.78 -25.66
CA GLY A 409 -21.86 20.60 -26.18
C GLY A 409 -20.88 19.91 -25.23
N ASP A 410 -21.21 19.78 -23.94
CA ASP A 410 -20.34 19.12 -22.96
C ASP A 410 -20.43 17.58 -23.05
N THR A 411 -19.37 16.89 -22.61
CA THR A 411 -19.29 15.42 -22.59
C THR A 411 -18.73 14.91 -21.26
N ASP A 412 -19.23 13.78 -20.80
CA ASP A 412 -18.72 13.05 -19.61
C ASP A 412 -18.69 11.53 -19.91
N SER A 413 -18.23 10.70 -18.99
CA SER A 413 -18.10 9.25 -19.15
C SER A 413 -18.72 8.48 -17.99
N LEU A 414 -19.66 7.60 -18.32
CA LEU A 414 -20.23 6.63 -17.39
C LEU A 414 -19.47 5.31 -17.52
N SER A 415 -19.16 4.69 -16.38
CA SER A 415 -18.53 3.37 -16.32
C SER A 415 -19.44 2.37 -15.63
N ALA A 416 -19.63 1.21 -16.27
CA ALA A 416 -20.45 0.13 -15.75
C ALA A 416 -19.58 -0.93 -15.05
N THR A 417 -19.95 -1.28 -13.82
CA THR A 417 -19.33 -2.36 -13.04
C THR A 417 -20.28 -3.55 -12.99
N ILE A 418 -19.81 -4.71 -13.44
CA ILE A 418 -20.55 -5.98 -13.38
C ILE A 418 -20.06 -6.83 -12.20
N LYS A 419 -21.00 -7.46 -11.49
CA LYS A 419 -20.73 -8.49 -10.48
C LYS A 419 -21.45 -9.80 -10.83
N PRO A 420 -20.89 -10.97 -10.46
CA PRO A 420 -19.61 -11.15 -9.79
C PRO A 420 -18.41 -10.89 -10.72
N ASP A 421 -17.21 -10.68 -10.16
CA ASP A 421 -16.02 -10.35 -10.96
C ASP A 421 -15.54 -11.49 -11.88
N ASN A 422 -16.05 -12.71 -11.69
CA ASN A 422 -15.83 -13.87 -12.55
C ASN A 422 -17.02 -14.18 -13.47
N ALA A 423 -17.99 -13.26 -13.64
CA ALA A 423 -19.06 -13.38 -14.63
C ALA A 423 -18.46 -13.68 -16.02
N THR A 424 -18.97 -14.70 -16.69
CA THR A 424 -18.39 -15.23 -17.94
C THR A 424 -18.61 -14.29 -19.13
N ASN A 425 -19.62 -13.43 -19.07
CA ASN A 425 -19.84 -12.34 -20.00
C ASN A 425 -19.95 -11.03 -19.21
N LYS A 426 -19.20 -10.00 -19.63
CA LYS A 426 -19.17 -8.66 -19.04
C LYS A 426 -19.47 -7.55 -20.04
N ASN A 427 -19.96 -7.90 -21.23
CA ASN A 427 -20.31 -6.92 -22.25
C ASN A 427 -21.53 -6.10 -21.81
N VAL A 428 -21.51 -4.80 -22.12
CA VAL A 428 -22.54 -3.83 -21.72
C VAL A 428 -23.06 -3.10 -22.95
N ASN A 429 -24.38 -3.14 -23.13
CA ASN A 429 -25.10 -2.38 -24.14
C ASN A 429 -25.59 -1.06 -23.54
N TRP A 430 -25.28 0.05 -24.21
CA TRP A 430 -25.65 1.40 -23.79
C TRP A 430 -26.80 1.95 -24.63
N THR A 431 -27.78 2.59 -23.99
CA THR A 431 -28.89 3.29 -24.67
C THR A 431 -29.19 4.63 -24.00
N SER A 432 -29.82 5.54 -24.74
CA SER A 432 -30.40 6.78 -24.22
C SER A 432 -31.91 6.80 -24.45
N SER A 433 -32.67 7.35 -23.49
CA SER A 433 -34.11 7.58 -23.66
C SER A 433 -34.44 8.66 -24.70
N ASP A 434 -33.52 9.61 -24.92
CA ASP A 434 -33.62 10.65 -25.96
C ASP A 434 -32.21 11.11 -26.36
N SER A 435 -31.70 10.55 -27.46
CA SER A 435 -30.39 10.89 -28.01
C SER A 435 -30.30 12.32 -28.56
N SER A 436 -31.43 13.00 -28.80
CA SER A 436 -31.45 14.41 -29.20
C SER A 436 -31.20 15.37 -28.02
N ILE A 437 -31.45 14.90 -26.79
CA ILE A 437 -31.11 15.61 -25.55
C ILE A 437 -29.72 15.20 -25.06
N ALA A 438 -29.47 13.90 -24.86
CA ALA A 438 -28.14 13.38 -24.54
C ALA A 438 -27.89 12.03 -25.21
N SER A 439 -26.83 11.92 -26.00
CA SER A 439 -26.40 10.66 -26.63
C SER A 439 -25.36 9.94 -25.78
N VAL A 440 -25.22 8.63 -25.97
CA VAL A 440 -24.16 7.79 -25.38
C VAL A 440 -23.56 6.89 -26.47
N ASP A 441 -22.26 6.66 -26.44
CA ASP A 441 -21.58 5.70 -27.33
C ASP A 441 -21.38 4.31 -26.67
N ASN A 442 -20.78 3.37 -27.41
CA ASN A 442 -20.54 2.01 -26.92
C ASN A 442 -19.49 1.91 -25.79
N THR A 443 -18.77 3.00 -25.49
CA THR A 443 -17.80 3.08 -24.37
C THR A 443 -18.41 3.66 -23.09
N GLY A 444 -19.64 4.18 -23.16
CA GLY A 444 -20.30 4.89 -22.05
C GLY A 444 -20.02 6.39 -22.03
N LYS A 445 -19.40 6.96 -23.06
CA LYS A 445 -19.22 8.42 -23.18
C LYS A 445 -20.55 9.08 -23.53
N VAL A 446 -20.99 10.02 -22.69
CA VAL A 446 -22.23 10.79 -22.83
C VAL A 446 -21.94 12.17 -23.43
N THR A 447 -22.81 12.66 -24.30
CA THR A 447 -22.75 14.02 -24.88
C THR A 447 -24.08 14.74 -24.69
N GLY A 448 -24.05 15.95 -24.12
CA GLY A 448 -25.23 16.83 -24.01
C GLY A 448 -25.50 17.54 -25.33
N ASN A 449 -26.58 17.19 -26.02
CA ASN A 449 -26.90 17.67 -27.37
C ASN A 449 -27.91 18.82 -27.39
N LYS A 450 -28.85 18.86 -26.44
CA LYS A 450 -29.91 19.87 -26.35
C LYS A 450 -30.42 19.98 -24.92
N GLN A 451 -30.85 21.19 -24.51
CA GLN A 451 -31.49 21.40 -23.21
C GLN A 451 -32.66 20.41 -22.99
N GLY A 452 -32.68 19.75 -21.84
CA GLY A 452 -33.70 18.77 -21.47
C GLY A 452 -33.19 17.77 -20.43
N ASN A 453 -33.92 16.67 -20.25
CA ASN A 453 -33.49 15.53 -19.43
C ASN A 453 -33.55 14.25 -20.26
N ALA A 454 -32.54 13.38 -20.13
CA ALA A 454 -32.52 12.05 -20.72
C ALA A 454 -31.91 11.03 -19.74
N THR A 455 -32.33 9.77 -19.83
CA THR A 455 -31.80 8.69 -19.01
C THR A 455 -30.89 7.81 -19.85
N ILE A 456 -29.64 7.66 -19.45
CA ILE A 456 -28.70 6.70 -20.02
C ILE A 456 -28.82 5.38 -19.28
N THR A 457 -28.94 4.28 -20.02
CA THR A 457 -29.10 2.93 -19.48
C THR A 457 -27.94 2.04 -19.93
N ALA A 458 -27.26 1.42 -18.97
CA ALA A 458 -26.35 0.31 -19.20
C ALA A 458 -27.11 -1.01 -18.96
N THR A 459 -27.00 -1.95 -19.89
CA THR A 459 -27.66 -3.27 -19.86
C THR A 459 -26.61 -4.35 -20.06
N SER A 460 -26.64 -5.45 -19.30
CA SER A 460 -25.79 -6.61 -19.60
C SER A 460 -26.13 -7.19 -20.98
N GLU A 461 -25.16 -7.76 -21.70
CA GLU A 461 -25.40 -8.25 -23.07
C GLU A 461 -26.48 -9.34 -23.17
N ASP A 462 -26.65 -10.15 -22.11
CA ASP A 462 -27.73 -11.14 -21.98
C ASP A 462 -29.12 -10.52 -21.69
N GLY A 463 -29.20 -9.20 -21.51
CA GLY A 463 -30.42 -8.46 -21.17
C GLY A 463 -30.91 -8.63 -19.73
N SER A 464 -30.18 -9.36 -18.87
CA SER A 464 -30.69 -9.80 -17.56
C SER A 464 -30.64 -8.74 -16.46
N LYS A 465 -29.75 -7.73 -16.57
CA LYS A 465 -29.57 -6.64 -15.58
C LYS A 465 -29.40 -5.28 -16.24
N THR A 466 -29.90 -4.24 -15.57
CA THR A 466 -29.78 -2.83 -16.00
C THR A 466 -29.37 -1.90 -14.87
N ALA A 467 -28.72 -0.79 -15.22
CA ALA A 467 -28.45 0.35 -14.35
C ALA A 467 -28.62 1.66 -15.14
N THR A 468 -29.06 2.72 -14.47
CA THR A 468 -29.46 3.98 -15.13
C THR A 468 -28.79 5.21 -14.50
N CYS A 469 -28.54 6.23 -15.33
CA CYS A 469 -28.09 7.55 -14.92
C CYS A 469 -28.97 8.63 -15.56
N ASN A 470 -29.46 9.58 -14.76
CA ASN A 470 -30.29 10.68 -15.23
C ASN A 470 -29.41 11.90 -15.60
N ILE A 471 -29.38 12.25 -16.88
CA ILE A 471 -28.62 13.38 -17.41
C ILE A 471 -29.54 14.58 -17.55
N THR A 472 -29.22 15.67 -16.85
CA THR A 472 -29.79 17.00 -17.08
C THR A 472 -28.89 17.77 -18.03
N VAL A 473 -29.44 18.33 -19.10
CA VAL A 473 -28.70 19.20 -20.03
C VAL A 473 -29.22 20.62 -19.91
N ASN A 474 -28.35 21.54 -19.50
CA ASN A 474 -28.62 22.97 -19.36
C ASN A 474 -28.39 23.72 -20.69
N PRO A 475 -29.10 24.84 -20.93
CA PRO A 475 -28.85 25.67 -22.08
C PRO A 475 -27.53 26.44 -21.93
N THR A 476 -26.69 26.43 -22.95
CA THR A 476 -25.42 27.14 -22.95
C THR A 476 -25.63 28.64 -23.15
N ASN A 477 -25.53 29.43 -22.08
CA ASN A 477 -25.52 30.89 -22.18
C ASN A 477 -24.15 31.34 -22.72
N SER A 478 -24.08 31.78 -23.98
CA SER A 478 -22.80 32.11 -24.63
C SER A 478 -22.03 33.26 -23.94
N SER A 479 -22.72 34.08 -23.15
CA SER A 479 -22.10 35.17 -22.36
C SER A 479 -21.32 34.68 -21.13
N ASP A 480 -21.46 33.41 -20.74
CA ASP A 480 -20.72 32.79 -19.63
C ASP A 480 -19.51 31.96 -20.08
N VAL A 481 -19.34 31.76 -21.40
CA VAL A 481 -18.19 31.04 -21.97
C VAL A 481 -16.93 31.87 -21.84
N VAL A 482 -15.88 31.27 -21.26
CA VAL A 482 -14.54 31.84 -21.16
C VAL A 482 -13.68 31.22 -22.25
N THR A 483 -12.99 32.06 -23.02
CA THR A 483 -12.03 31.62 -24.02
C THR A 483 -10.67 32.25 -23.76
N PHE A 484 -9.61 31.46 -23.97
CA PHE A 484 -8.24 31.91 -23.89
C PHE A 484 -7.62 31.83 -25.28
N LYS A 485 -6.94 32.90 -25.71
CA LYS A 485 -6.26 32.90 -27.02
C LYS A 485 -4.98 32.07 -26.99
N ASP A 486 -4.19 32.24 -25.93
CA ASP A 486 -2.98 31.47 -25.68
C ASP A 486 -3.33 30.08 -25.13
N LYS A 487 -2.78 29.04 -25.76
CA LYS A 487 -3.06 27.63 -25.40
C LYS A 487 -2.25 27.12 -24.23
N ASN A 488 -1.13 27.76 -23.89
CA ASN A 488 -0.40 27.46 -22.67
C ASN A 488 -1.12 28.07 -21.47
N LEU A 489 -1.65 29.30 -21.59
CA LEU A 489 -2.54 29.89 -20.59
C LEU A 489 -3.84 29.09 -20.42
N GLU A 490 -4.48 28.68 -21.52
CA GLU A 490 -5.66 27.79 -21.45
C GLU A 490 -5.32 26.46 -20.74
N SER A 491 -4.17 25.85 -21.09
CA SER A 491 -3.70 24.61 -20.47
C SER A 491 -3.45 24.79 -18.96
N LEU A 492 -2.86 25.92 -18.55
CA LEU A 492 -2.59 26.23 -17.15
C LEU A 492 -3.90 26.35 -16.35
N VAL A 493 -4.86 27.13 -16.87
CA VAL A 493 -6.20 27.30 -16.27
C VAL A 493 -6.91 25.95 -16.17
N ARG A 494 -6.92 25.15 -17.24
CA ARG A 494 -7.53 23.81 -17.24
C ARG A 494 -6.92 22.85 -16.22
N SER A 495 -5.60 22.92 -16.04
CA SER A 495 -4.89 22.14 -15.00
C SER A 495 -5.31 22.57 -13.59
N ALA A 496 -5.40 23.87 -13.33
CA ALA A 496 -5.80 24.41 -12.02
C ALA A 496 -7.21 23.98 -11.57
N ILE A 497 -8.13 23.71 -12.50
CA ILE A 497 -9.51 23.26 -12.23
C ILE A 497 -9.77 21.79 -12.56
N ASN A 498 -8.73 21.02 -12.91
CA ASN A 498 -8.83 19.61 -13.33
C ASN A 498 -9.86 19.36 -14.47
N LYS A 499 -9.93 20.26 -15.46
CA LYS A 499 -10.89 20.22 -16.60
C LYS A 499 -10.16 20.17 -17.95
N PRO A 500 -9.56 19.02 -18.33
CA PRO A 500 -8.67 18.91 -19.49
C PRO A 500 -9.36 19.13 -20.84
N THR A 501 -10.68 18.95 -20.93
CA THR A 501 -11.47 19.07 -22.16
C THR A 501 -12.80 19.80 -21.89
N GLY A 502 -13.58 20.04 -22.95
CA GLY A 502 -14.88 20.71 -22.86
C GLY A 502 -14.80 22.23 -22.73
N THR A 503 -15.95 22.89 -22.78
CA THR A 503 -16.07 24.35 -22.71
C THR A 503 -15.71 24.86 -21.32
N LEU A 504 -15.01 25.99 -21.24
CA LEU A 504 -14.76 26.71 -20.00
C LEU A 504 -15.83 27.79 -19.81
N TYR A 505 -16.34 27.90 -18.60
CA TYR A 505 -17.34 28.88 -18.18
C TYR A 505 -16.82 29.71 -17.01
N LYS A 506 -17.40 30.90 -16.80
CA LYS A 506 -17.05 31.77 -15.66
C LYS A 506 -17.14 31.04 -14.31
N GLY A 507 -18.16 30.20 -14.15
CA GLY A 507 -18.34 29.36 -12.95
C GLY A 507 -17.25 28.29 -12.74
N ASP A 508 -16.56 27.83 -13.79
CA ASP A 508 -15.43 26.93 -13.65
C ASP A 508 -14.21 27.67 -13.06
N VAL A 509 -13.97 28.90 -13.55
CA VAL A 509 -12.70 29.63 -13.32
C VAL A 509 -12.77 30.66 -12.18
N VAL A 510 -13.97 31.00 -11.70
CA VAL A 510 -14.18 32.01 -10.63
C VAL A 510 -13.45 31.68 -9.32
N ASN A 511 -13.18 30.40 -9.05
CA ASN A 511 -12.52 29.96 -7.82
C ASN A 511 -10.98 29.90 -7.93
N ILE A 512 -10.40 30.24 -9.08
CA ILE A 512 -8.94 30.27 -9.26
C ILE A 512 -8.39 31.49 -8.52
N THR A 513 -7.55 31.25 -7.51
CA THR A 513 -6.89 32.28 -6.69
C THR A 513 -5.41 32.45 -7.01
N ASP A 514 -4.76 31.43 -7.55
CA ASP A 514 -3.31 31.43 -7.79
C ASP A 514 -3.01 30.70 -9.10
N LEU A 515 -2.16 31.28 -9.94
CA LEU A 515 -1.63 30.65 -11.16
C LEU A 515 -0.13 30.94 -11.30
N GLU A 516 0.65 29.90 -11.61
CA GLU A 516 2.09 29.99 -11.84
C GLU A 516 2.51 29.11 -13.03
N GLU A 517 3.23 29.70 -14.00
CA GLU A 517 3.80 29.00 -15.15
C GLU A 517 5.30 29.34 -15.26
N THR A 518 6.12 28.30 -15.35
CA THR A 518 7.59 28.34 -15.29
C THR A 518 8.28 27.60 -16.44
N ALA A 519 7.52 26.89 -17.27
CA ALA A 519 8.04 25.97 -18.27
C ALA A 519 7.61 26.34 -19.70
N LYS A 520 6.38 26.84 -19.88
CA LYS A 520 5.81 27.11 -21.21
C LYS A 520 5.72 28.62 -21.49
N PRO A 521 6.04 29.06 -22.72
CA PRO A 521 5.92 30.46 -23.10
C PRO A 521 4.45 30.87 -23.20
N VAL A 522 4.04 31.94 -22.51
CA VAL A 522 2.73 32.60 -22.69
C VAL A 522 2.94 33.96 -23.38
N THR A 523 2.19 34.23 -24.45
CA THR A 523 2.31 35.46 -25.28
C THR A 523 1.05 36.33 -25.32
N ASP A 524 -0.14 35.79 -25.01
CA ASP A 524 -1.40 36.55 -24.97
C ASP A 524 -2.19 36.23 -23.69
N LEU A 525 -2.55 37.26 -22.91
CA LEU A 525 -3.29 37.11 -21.65
C LEU A 525 -4.82 37.17 -21.81
N SER A 526 -5.35 37.31 -23.02
CA SER A 526 -6.80 37.39 -23.27
C SER A 526 -7.52 36.15 -22.72
N GLY A 527 -8.53 36.38 -21.90
CA GLY A 527 -9.27 35.37 -21.13
C GLY A 527 -9.02 35.47 -19.62
N ILE A 528 -7.84 35.94 -19.19
CA ILE A 528 -7.46 36.03 -17.78
C ILE A 528 -8.32 37.02 -16.98
N GLU A 529 -8.94 38.00 -17.66
CA GLU A 529 -9.88 38.96 -17.07
C GLU A 529 -11.11 38.30 -16.41
N ASN A 530 -11.37 37.02 -16.71
CA ASN A 530 -12.44 36.23 -16.09
C ASN A 530 -12.03 35.62 -14.73
N LEU A 531 -10.75 35.65 -14.36
CA LEU A 531 -10.20 35.11 -13.11
C LEU A 531 -10.36 36.11 -11.95
N ILE A 532 -11.58 36.57 -11.70
CA ILE A 532 -11.85 37.74 -10.85
C ILE A 532 -11.36 37.63 -9.39
N ASN A 533 -11.07 36.42 -8.90
CA ASN A 533 -10.54 36.16 -7.55
C ASN A 533 -9.03 35.86 -7.51
N LEU A 534 -8.30 36.07 -8.60
CA LEU A 534 -6.86 35.86 -8.68
C LEU A 534 -6.11 36.81 -7.74
N ASN A 535 -5.36 36.24 -6.79
CA ASN A 535 -4.48 36.91 -5.84
C ASN A 535 -3.01 36.85 -6.31
N THR A 536 -2.62 35.74 -6.94
CA THR A 536 -1.26 35.49 -7.42
C THR A 536 -1.28 35.15 -8.91
N PHE A 537 -0.51 35.88 -9.71
CA PHE A 537 -0.22 35.50 -11.09
C PHE A 537 1.28 35.59 -11.35
N LYS A 538 1.91 34.45 -11.65
CA LYS A 538 3.34 34.37 -11.91
C LYS A 538 3.62 33.73 -13.26
N LEU A 539 4.36 34.44 -14.10
CA LEU A 539 4.80 33.99 -15.40
C LEU A 539 6.31 34.20 -15.52
N TYR A 540 7.04 33.09 -15.45
CA TYR A 540 8.49 33.04 -15.64
C TYR A 540 8.77 32.48 -17.03
N ASN A 541 8.81 33.36 -18.03
CA ASN A 541 9.11 32.92 -19.38
C ASN A 541 10.61 32.54 -19.49
N THR A 542 10.89 31.30 -19.90
CA THR A 542 12.26 30.73 -19.94
C THR A 542 13.10 31.24 -21.11
N ASN A 543 12.44 31.80 -22.13
CA ASN A 543 13.03 32.54 -23.24
C ASN A 543 12.26 33.84 -23.40
N LYS A 544 12.90 34.91 -23.89
CA LYS A 544 12.25 36.21 -24.08
C LYS A 544 11.06 36.09 -25.04
N THR A 545 9.83 36.27 -24.55
CA THR A 545 8.61 36.13 -25.36
C THR A 545 8.08 37.47 -25.88
N GLU A 546 7.17 37.39 -26.85
CA GLU A 546 6.48 38.54 -27.45
C GLU A 546 5.33 39.09 -26.59
N LEU A 547 5.17 38.63 -25.33
CA LEU A 547 4.16 39.19 -24.43
C LEU A 547 4.46 40.68 -24.21
N SER A 548 3.54 41.51 -24.68
CA SER A 548 3.65 42.97 -24.77
C SER A 548 2.37 43.67 -24.30
N ASN A 549 1.22 42.99 -24.33
CA ASN A 549 -0.07 43.53 -23.92
C ASN A 549 -0.58 42.87 -22.63
N ILE A 550 -0.65 43.66 -21.56
CA ILE A 550 -1.18 43.24 -20.25
C ILE A 550 -2.52 43.90 -19.88
N SER A 551 -3.20 44.51 -20.85
CA SER A 551 -4.54 45.10 -20.66
C SER A 551 -5.57 44.16 -20.00
N PRO A 552 -5.58 42.83 -20.26
CA PRO A 552 -6.45 41.89 -19.56
C PRO A 552 -6.32 41.86 -18.03
N LEU A 553 -5.18 42.27 -17.47
CA LEU A 553 -4.95 42.29 -16.02
C LEU A 553 -5.69 43.44 -15.30
N LYS A 554 -6.14 44.48 -16.03
CA LYS A 554 -6.60 45.75 -15.46
C LYS A 554 -7.70 45.62 -14.39
N GLU A 555 -8.65 44.70 -14.60
CA GLU A 555 -9.78 44.52 -13.69
C GLU A 555 -9.54 43.46 -12.59
N LEU A 556 -8.36 42.82 -12.54
CA LEU A 556 -7.99 41.82 -11.54
C LEU A 556 -7.53 42.45 -10.21
N LYS A 557 -8.40 43.31 -9.64
CA LYS A 557 -8.09 44.19 -8.49
C LYS A 557 -7.81 43.44 -7.18
N ASN A 558 -7.95 42.12 -7.16
CA ASN A 558 -7.58 41.25 -6.04
C ASN A 558 -6.10 40.82 -6.07
N LEU A 559 -5.35 41.08 -7.15
CA LEU A 559 -3.94 40.73 -7.28
C LEU A 559 -3.09 41.39 -6.18
N LYS A 560 -2.25 40.56 -5.55
CA LYS A 560 -1.26 40.91 -4.53
C LYS A 560 0.15 40.57 -4.98
N HIS A 561 0.30 39.51 -5.77
CA HIS A 561 1.59 39.02 -6.26
C HIS A 561 1.53 38.92 -7.79
N LEU A 562 2.35 39.70 -8.49
CA LEU A 562 2.42 39.69 -9.95
C LEU A 562 3.87 39.56 -10.41
N THR A 563 4.15 38.54 -11.22
CA THR A 563 5.46 38.31 -11.82
C THR A 563 5.30 38.12 -13.32
N LEU A 564 5.96 38.95 -14.13
CA LEU A 564 5.93 38.92 -15.60
C LEU A 564 7.35 39.09 -16.16
N VAL A 565 8.21 38.09 -15.92
CA VAL A 565 9.65 38.14 -16.23
C VAL A 565 9.96 37.62 -17.63
N ASN A 566 11.00 38.17 -18.28
CA ASN A 566 11.48 37.80 -19.62
C ASN A 566 10.44 38.00 -20.74
N ASN A 567 9.84 39.18 -20.79
CA ASN A 567 8.83 39.54 -21.81
C ASN A 567 9.31 40.73 -22.66
N THR A 568 8.38 41.39 -23.36
CA THR A 568 8.64 42.60 -24.15
C THR A 568 7.76 43.78 -23.73
N LEU A 569 7.34 43.80 -22.46
CA LEU A 569 6.49 44.85 -21.89
C LEU A 569 7.19 46.21 -21.97
N SER A 570 6.48 47.22 -22.47
CA SER A 570 6.88 48.63 -22.45
C SER A 570 5.79 49.54 -21.87
N ASP A 571 4.51 49.19 -22.09
CA ASP A 571 3.37 49.84 -21.45
C ASP A 571 2.90 49.02 -20.24
N ILE A 572 2.97 49.63 -19.06
CA ILE A 572 2.49 49.06 -17.80
C ILE A 572 1.32 49.85 -17.19
N SER A 573 0.70 50.75 -17.97
CA SER A 573 -0.48 51.51 -17.54
C SER A 573 -1.70 50.68 -17.09
N PRO A 574 -1.93 49.43 -17.56
CA PRO A 574 -2.98 48.58 -17.00
C PRO A 574 -2.80 48.24 -15.51
N LEU A 575 -1.58 48.33 -14.96
CA LEU A 575 -1.31 48.01 -13.55
C LEU A 575 -1.76 49.12 -12.58
N LYS A 576 -2.04 50.33 -13.07
CA LYS A 576 -2.29 51.53 -12.26
C LYS A 576 -3.43 51.41 -11.24
N GLU A 577 -4.45 50.61 -11.55
CA GLU A 577 -5.60 50.38 -10.66
C GLU A 577 -5.43 49.17 -9.72
N LEU A 578 -4.33 48.41 -9.83
CA LEU A 578 -4.06 47.20 -9.04
C LEU A 578 -3.43 47.53 -7.67
N THR A 579 -4.05 48.43 -6.92
CA THR A 579 -3.52 49.02 -5.68
C THR A 579 -3.35 48.03 -4.52
N ASN A 580 -3.85 46.79 -4.65
CA ASN A 580 -3.63 45.70 -3.69
C ASN A 580 -2.30 44.95 -3.87
N LEU A 581 -1.52 45.26 -4.91
CA LEU A 581 -0.21 44.66 -5.15
C LEU A 581 0.74 44.90 -3.97
N GLN A 582 1.40 43.83 -3.54
CA GLN A 582 2.38 43.75 -2.46
C GLN A 582 3.75 43.31 -3.00
N GLU A 583 3.76 42.46 -4.02
CA GLU A 583 4.96 42.02 -4.73
C GLU A 583 4.76 42.17 -6.23
N LEU A 584 5.70 42.86 -6.88
CA LEU A 584 5.69 43.08 -8.32
C LEU A 584 7.07 42.83 -8.91
N ASP A 585 7.18 41.88 -9.82
CA ASP A 585 8.40 41.60 -10.59
C ASP A 585 8.11 41.74 -12.09
N LEU A 586 8.74 42.74 -12.70
CA LEU A 586 8.68 43.04 -14.13
C LEU A 586 10.09 43.03 -14.75
N SER A 587 11.01 42.24 -14.19
CA SER A 587 12.39 42.18 -14.67
C SER A 587 12.52 41.59 -16.09
N ALA A 588 13.62 41.94 -16.76
CA ALA A 588 13.95 41.51 -18.12
C ALA A 588 12.87 41.86 -19.19
N ASN A 589 12.46 43.12 -19.22
CA ASN A 589 11.42 43.65 -20.11
C ASN A 589 11.97 44.72 -21.09
N LYS A 590 11.18 45.78 -21.38
CA LYS A 590 11.52 46.97 -22.17
C LYS A 590 10.87 48.24 -21.57
N ILE A 591 10.67 48.27 -20.26
CA ILE A 591 9.96 49.34 -19.57
C ILE A 591 10.88 50.54 -19.42
N SER A 592 10.38 51.73 -19.78
CA SER A 592 11.07 53.02 -19.58
C SER A 592 10.25 54.04 -18.80
N ASP A 593 8.92 53.91 -18.78
CA ASP A 593 7.99 54.74 -17.99
C ASP A 593 7.35 53.89 -16.87
N ILE A 594 7.58 54.29 -15.63
CA ILE A 594 7.01 53.67 -14.42
C ILE A 594 6.04 54.58 -13.64
N SER A 595 5.56 55.65 -14.26
CA SER A 595 4.59 56.59 -13.68
C SER A 595 3.31 55.92 -13.17
N SER A 596 2.93 54.79 -13.78
CA SER A 596 1.77 53.99 -13.39
C SER A 596 1.95 53.21 -12.08
N LEU A 597 3.17 53.06 -11.57
CA LEU A 597 3.46 52.40 -10.29
C LEU A 597 3.31 53.33 -9.07
N GLY A 598 3.31 54.66 -9.26
CA GLY A 598 3.45 55.63 -8.17
C GLY A 598 2.32 55.67 -7.12
N GLU A 599 1.18 55.04 -7.41
CA GLU A 599 0.02 54.92 -6.50
C GLU A 599 -0.09 53.52 -5.84
N LEU A 600 0.78 52.57 -6.18
CA LEU A 600 0.76 51.19 -5.69
C LEU A 600 1.39 51.07 -4.28
N THR A 601 0.93 51.91 -3.37
CA THR A 601 1.53 52.15 -2.03
C THR A 601 1.56 50.94 -1.08
N ASN A 602 0.89 49.83 -1.43
CA ASN A 602 0.96 48.57 -0.70
C ASN A 602 2.17 47.69 -1.08
N LEU A 603 2.94 48.06 -2.12
CA LEU A 603 4.14 47.33 -2.54
C LEU A 603 5.18 47.27 -1.41
N GLN A 604 5.67 46.06 -1.18
CA GLN A 604 6.74 45.69 -0.25
C GLN A 604 7.99 45.19 -1.00
N THR A 605 7.79 44.52 -2.14
CA THR A 605 8.86 44.04 -3.02
C THR A 605 8.62 44.54 -4.44
N LEU A 606 9.61 45.18 -5.04
CA LEU A 606 9.56 45.64 -6.42
C LEU A 606 10.86 45.27 -7.16
N ASN A 607 10.74 44.48 -8.22
CA ASN A 607 11.84 44.14 -9.12
C ASN A 607 11.57 44.70 -10.52
N LEU A 608 12.48 45.55 -10.97
CA LEU A 608 12.49 46.24 -12.26
C LEU A 608 13.83 46.02 -13.01
N ALA A 609 14.63 45.04 -12.59
CA ALA A 609 15.94 44.78 -13.18
C ALA A 609 15.87 44.47 -14.70
N ALA A 610 16.94 44.75 -15.45
CA ALA A 610 17.07 44.53 -16.88
C ALA A 610 15.90 45.15 -17.70
N ASN A 611 15.71 46.45 -17.56
CA ASN A 611 14.74 47.25 -18.30
C ASN A 611 15.43 48.41 -19.05
N ASN A 612 14.69 49.46 -19.41
CA ASN A 612 15.19 50.66 -20.08
C ASN A 612 14.88 51.93 -19.26
N LEU A 613 15.00 51.83 -17.94
CA LEU A 613 14.73 52.92 -17.02
C LEU A 613 15.88 53.93 -16.99
N SER A 614 15.52 55.20 -16.77
CA SER A 614 16.45 56.31 -16.52
C SER A 614 15.95 57.25 -15.42
N ASP A 615 14.63 57.31 -15.20
CA ASP A 615 14.00 58.01 -14.08
C ASP A 615 13.20 57.03 -13.20
N ILE A 616 13.43 57.11 -11.89
CA ILE A 616 12.70 56.36 -10.86
C ILE A 616 11.90 57.27 -9.89
N SER A 617 11.78 58.57 -10.19
CA SER A 617 11.09 59.59 -9.37
C SER A 617 9.65 59.23 -8.98
N SER A 618 8.99 58.41 -9.79
CA SER A 618 7.63 57.92 -9.55
C SER A 618 7.50 57.01 -8.33
N LEU A 619 8.60 56.39 -7.87
CA LEU A 619 8.61 55.49 -6.70
C LEU A 619 8.47 56.23 -5.36
N LYS A 620 8.56 57.58 -5.33
CA LYS A 620 8.64 58.42 -4.11
C LYS A 620 7.59 58.13 -3.01
N ASN A 621 6.40 57.66 -3.38
CA ASN A 621 5.29 57.41 -2.48
C ASN A 621 5.25 55.97 -1.92
N LEU A 622 6.09 55.05 -2.42
CA LEU A 622 6.04 53.63 -2.12
C LEU A 622 6.75 53.29 -0.79
N THR A 623 6.41 54.03 0.27
CA THR A 623 7.10 54.01 1.58
C THR A 623 6.98 52.70 2.36
N ASN A 624 6.23 51.71 1.84
CA ASN A 624 6.16 50.34 2.34
C ASN A 624 7.16 49.37 1.70
N LEU A 625 7.93 49.81 0.70
CA LEU A 625 8.98 49.00 0.08
C LEU A 625 10.06 48.61 1.10
N LYS A 626 10.34 47.30 1.12
CA LYS A 626 11.39 46.63 1.90
C LYS A 626 12.53 46.15 1.00
N SER A 627 12.20 45.77 -0.24
CA SER A 627 13.16 45.30 -1.23
C SER A 627 12.91 45.97 -2.58
N LEU A 628 13.95 46.59 -3.14
CA LEU A 628 13.91 47.26 -4.44
C LEU A 628 15.12 46.84 -5.28
N TYR A 629 14.84 46.26 -6.44
CA TYR A 629 15.82 45.80 -7.42
C TYR A 629 15.62 46.59 -8.73
N ILE A 630 16.64 47.32 -9.17
CA ILE A 630 16.62 48.16 -10.39
C ILE A 630 17.82 47.88 -11.30
N ASP A 631 18.52 46.77 -11.07
CA ASP A 631 19.79 46.39 -11.71
C ASP A 631 19.72 46.38 -13.25
N SER A 632 20.85 46.56 -13.92
CA SER A 632 20.98 46.53 -15.38
C SER A 632 20.05 47.51 -16.11
N ASN A 633 19.81 48.69 -15.53
CA ASN A 633 19.16 49.83 -16.16
C ASN A 633 20.22 50.92 -16.38
N SER A 634 21.06 50.72 -17.40
CA SER A 634 22.32 51.46 -17.63
C SER A 634 22.25 52.99 -17.66
N ASP A 635 21.06 53.57 -17.81
CA ASP A 635 20.82 55.02 -17.87
C ASP A 635 20.40 55.62 -16.51
N ILE A 636 20.11 54.80 -15.48
CA ILE A 636 19.88 55.29 -14.11
C ILE A 636 21.19 55.85 -13.55
N SER A 637 21.12 57.10 -13.08
CA SER A 637 22.23 57.80 -12.43
C SER A 637 21.84 58.57 -11.16
N ASP A 638 20.56 58.86 -10.96
CA ASP A 638 20.02 59.48 -9.75
C ASP A 638 19.09 58.52 -8.98
N ILE A 639 19.48 58.19 -7.76
CA ILE A 639 18.70 57.40 -6.79
C ILE A 639 18.16 58.26 -5.64
N SER A 640 18.20 59.59 -5.74
CA SER A 640 17.75 60.51 -4.67
C SER A 640 16.33 60.22 -4.15
N VAL A 641 15.45 59.68 -5.00
CA VAL A 641 14.10 59.26 -4.63
C VAL A 641 14.05 58.21 -3.51
N VAL A 642 15.05 57.33 -3.41
CA VAL A 642 15.02 56.19 -2.48
C VAL A 642 15.12 56.62 -1.01
N GLN A 643 15.58 57.85 -0.73
CA GLN A 643 15.63 58.42 0.62
C GLN A 643 14.26 58.45 1.33
N ASN A 644 13.17 58.43 0.55
CA ASN A 644 11.79 58.39 1.05
C ASN A 644 11.34 56.97 1.44
N LEU A 645 12.03 55.94 0.95
CA LEU A 645 11.67 54.52 1.09
C LEU A 645 12.27 53.96 2.39
N THR A 646 11.91 54.57 3.53
CA THR A 646 12.58 54.34 4.82
C THR A 646 12.43 52.93 5.40
N GLN A 647 11.55 52.10 4.83
CA GLN A 647 11.41 50.67 5.18
C GLN A 647 12.36 49.73 4.42
N LEU A 648 13.16 50.24 3.46
CA LEU A 648 14.09 49.40 2.69
C LEU A 648 15.10 48.69 3.61
N SER A 649 15.12 47.36 3.50
CA SER A 649 16.14 46.47 4.03
C SER A 649 17.08 45.92 2.95
N GLU A 650 16.64 45.91 1.69
CA GLU A 650 17.38 45.37 0.55
C GLU A 650 17.30 46.35 -0.63
N PHE A 651 18.45 46.72 -1.20
CA PHE A 651 18.53 47.59 -2.36
C PHE A 651 19.58 47.07 -3.35
N SER A 652 19.22 46.97 -4.61
CA SER A 652 20.07 46.46 -5.68
C SER A 652 19.97 47.37 -6.91
N ALA A 653 21.12 47.85 -7.39
CA ALA A 653 21.27 48.72 -8.55
C ALA A 653 22.62 48.42 -9.25
N GLU A 654 22.86 47.13 -9.49
CA GLU A 654 24.05 46.56 -10.14
C GLU A 654 24.07 46.88 -11.65
N SER A 655 25.25 47.14 -12.24
CA SER A 655 25.39 47.46 -13.68
C SER A 655 24.62 48.69 -14.18
N ASP A 656 24.46 49.70 -13.31
CA ASP A 656 23.84 51.00 -13.61
C ASP A 656 24.90 52.11 -13.87
N SER A 657 24.47 53.36 -14.03
CA SER A 657 25.35 54.53 -14.19
C SER A 657 25.49 55.39 -12.92
N LEU A 658 25.31 54.80 -11.73
CA LEU A 658 25.36 55.52 -10.46
C LEU A 658 26.76 56.06 -10.16
N SER A 659 26.82 57.29 -9.67
CA SER A 659 28.06 57.94 -9.20
C SER A 659 27.95 58.53 -7.79
N SER A 660 26.75 58.50 -7.19
CA SER A 660 26.43 59.14 -5.91
C SER A 660 25.48 58.27 -5.11
N LEU A 661 25.77 58.08 -3.82
CA LEU A 661 24.98 57.27 -2.90
C LEU A 661 24.12 58.08 -1.93
N ASN A 662 23.95 59.39 -2.18
CA ASN A 662 23.29 60.30 -1.24
C ASN A 662 21.84 59.88 -0.87
N GLY A 663 21.11 59.24 -1.78
CA GLY A 663 19.77 58.71 -1.52
C GLY A 663 19.72 57.61 -0.44
N LEU A 664 20.84 56.92 -0.19
CA LEU A 664 20.92 55.83 0.79
C LEU A 664 21.21 56.31 2.22
N LYS A 665 21.66 57.56 2.40
CA LYS A 665 22.27 58.06 3.64
C LYS A 665 21.40 57.93 4.91
N SER A 666 20.09 57.97 4.76
CA SER A 666 19.11 57.88 5.85
C SER A 666 18.48 56.49 6.03
N LEU A 667 18.78 55.53 5.15
CA LEU A 667 18.11 54.23 5.09
C LEU A 667 18.72 53.21 6.06
N THR A 668 18.72 53.54 7.34
CA THR A 668 19.38 52.75 8.41
C THR A 668 18.81 51.34 8.61
N ASN A 669 17.69 50.99 7.97
CA ASN A 669 17.13 49.63 7.95
C ASN A 669 17.83 48.70 6.94
N LEU A 670 18.66 49.23 6.04
CA LEU A 670 19.37 48.44 5.02
C LEU A 670 20.30 47.38 5.64
N LYS A 671 20.21 46.18 5.09
CA LYS A 671 20.98 44.97 5.42
C LYS A 671 21.75 44.43 4.21
N TYR A 672 21.18 44.58 3.02
CA TYR A 672 21.77 44.19 1.74
C TYR A 672 21.83 45.40 0.82
N ILE A 673 23.02 45.66 0.26
CA ILE A 673 23.26 46.63 -0.80
C ILE A 673 24.11 45.96 -1.88
N ASP A 674 23.62 45.95 -3.12
CA ASP A 674 24.41 45.64 -4.31
C ASP A 674 24.42 46.82 -5.29
N LEU A 675 25.64 47.25 -5.62
CA LEU A 675 25.96 48.42 -6.41
C LEU A 675 27.20 48.13 -7.30
N GLN A 676 27.42 46.87 -7.65
CA GLN A 676 28.56 46.48 -8.49
C GLN A 676 28.45 47.10 -9.90
N ASN A 677 29.56 47.16 -10.63
CA ASN A 677 29.61 47.59 -12.04
C ASN A 677 29.07 49.02 -12.30
N ASN A 678 29.36 49.95 -11.39
CA ASN A 678 28.88 51.34 -11.41
C ASN A 678 30.06 52.34 -11.53
N LYS A 679 29.78 53.64 -11.32
CA LYS A 679 30.75 54.75 -11.40
C LYS A 679 30.95 55.44 -10.04
N ILE A 680 30.76 54.71 -8.94
CA ILE A 680 30.80 55.23 -7.57
C ILE A 680 32.25 55.53 -7.17
N THR A 681 32.48 56.71 -6.57
CA THR A 681 33.77 57.13 -6.03
C THR A 681 33.71 57.40 -4.52
N ASP A 682 32.64 58.07 -4.06
CA ASP A 682 32.40 58.36 -2.65
C ASP A 682 31.36 57.41 -2.04
N ILE A 683 31.77 56.70 -0.98
CA ILE A 683 30.91 55.84 -0.16
C ILE A 683 30.61 56.44 1.23
N SER A 684 30.91 57.72 1.47
CA SER A 684 30.56 58.43 2.71
C SER A 684 29.09 58.32 3.14
N PRO A 685 28.09 58.21 2.22
CA PRO A 685 26.69 58.01 2.59
C PRO A 685 26.41 56.69 3.33
N VAL A 686 27.19 55.61 3.13
CA VAL A 686 26.91 54.32 3.80
C VAL A 686 27.41 54.28 5.25
N SER A 687 28.16 55.28 5.71
CA SER A 687 28.83 55.29 7.03
C SER A 687 27.92 55.14 8.25
N GLN A 688 26.62 55.44 8.11
CA GLN A 688 25.62 55.33 9.19
C GLN A 688 24.74 54.07 9.07
N LEU A 689 24.96 53.23 8.05
CA LEU A 689 24.13 52.06 7.75
C LEU A 689 24.59 50.83 8.56
N THR A 690 24.66 50.99 9.88
CA THR A 690 25.28 50.01 10.80
C THR A 690 24.57 48.65 10.87
N ASN A 691 23.37 48.51 10.28
CA ASN A 691 22.66 47.24 10.14
C ASN A 691 23.08 46.41 8.92
N LEU A 692 23.95 46.93 8.05
CA LEU A 692 24.43 46.21 6.87
C LEU A 692 25.10 44.89 7.22
N ASN A 693 24.76 43.86 6.44
CA ASN A 693 25.37 42.53 6.47
C ASN A 693 26.10 42.22 5.16
N THR A 694 25.57 42.67 4.02
CA THR A 694 26.18 42.53 2.70
C THR A 694 26.31 43.90 2.03
N LEU A 695 27.50 44.21 1.51
CA LEU A 695 27.78 45.41 0.72
C LEU A 695 28.65 45.05 -0.49
N LEU A 696 28.07 45.07 -1.68
CA LEU A 696 28.74 44.71 -2.93
C LEU A 696 28.96 45.96 -3.80
N LEU A 697 30.23 46.24 -4.11
CA LEU A 697 30.74 47.45 -4.75
C LEU A 697 31.85 47.12 -5.78
N TYR A 698 31.98 45.86 -6.19
CA TYR A 698 32.91 45.43 -7.25
C TYR A 698 32.81 46.31 -8.51
N SER A 699 33.92 46.55 -9.20
CA SER A 699 33.97 47.31 -10.46
C SER A 699 33.34 48.71 -10.32
N ASN A 700 33.97 49.53 -9.48
CA ASN A 700 33.64 50.94 -9.25
C ASN A 700 34.93 51.77 -9.28
N SER A 701 34.96 53.00 -8.74
CA SER A 701 36.15 53.87 -8.69
C SER A 701 36.44 54.38 -7.27
N ILE A 702 36.23 53.51 -6.28
CA ILE A 702 36.34 53.80 -4.84
C ILE A 702 37.79 53.76 -4.39
N THR A 703 38.27 54.81 -3.73
CA THR A 703 39.65 54.88 -3.22
C THR A 703 39.75 54.98 -1.69
N ASP A 704 38.68 55.40 -1.01
CA ASP A 704 38.63 55.51 0.45
C ASP A 704 37.62 54.54 1.07
N LEU A 705 38.10 53.68 1.98
CA LEU A 705 37.28 52.77 2.78
C LEU A 705 37.01 53.30 4.21
N SER A 706 37.45 54.51 4.58
CA SER A 706 37.16 55.11 5.89
C SER A 706 35.68 55.10 6.30
N PRO A 707 34.69 55.27 5.38
CA PRO A 707 33.28 55.25 5.74
C PRO A 707 32.77 53.92 6.28
N ILE A 708 33.34 52.78 5.85
CA ILE A 708 32.86 51.45 6.28
C ILE A 708 33.47 50.97 7.60
N SER A 709 34.40 51.73 8.19
CA SER A 709 35.19 51.32 9.38
C SER A 709 34.38 51.03 10.66
N GLN A 710 33.12 51.46 10.73
CA GLN A 710 32.20 51.22 11.85
C GLN A 710 31.07 50.22 11.52
N LEU A 711 31.04 49.67 10.30
CA LEU A 711 29.98 48.74 9.85
C LEU A 711 30.27 47.31 10.33
N THR A 712 30.44 47.13 11.64
CA THR A 712 30.91 45.89 12.27
C THR A 712 29.95 44.70 12.12
N ASN A 713 28.72 44.92 11.64
CA ASN A 713 27.76 43.87 11.29
C ASN A 713 27.95 43.26 9.89
N LEU A 714 28.86 43.81 9.07
CA LEU A 714 29.19 43.26 7.76
C LEU A 714 29.72 41.82 7.89
N LYS A 715 29.17 40.95 7.04
CA LYS A 715 29.55 39.55 6.83
C LYS A 715 30.13 39.36 5.44
N GLU A 716 29.65 40.12 4.48
CA GLU A 716 30.05 40.07 3.08
C GLU A 716 30.41 41.46 2.57
N LEU A 717 31.59 41.59 1.97
CA LEU A 717 32.08 42.85 1.40
C LEU A 717 32.83 42.55 0.10
N SER A 718 32.34 43.11 -1.01
CA SER A 718 33.08 43.11 -2.28
C SER A 718 33.43 44.54 -2.67
N VAL A 719 34.73 44.84 -2.79
CA VAL A 719 35.26 46.13 -3.27
C VAL A 719 36.37 45.89 -4.31
N GLY A 720 36.29 44.77 -5.03
CA GLY A 720 37.24 44.44 -6.09
C GLY A 720 37.16 45.40 -7.27
N GLY A 721 38.25 45.61 -8.01
CA GLY A 721 38.24 46.43 -9.23
C GLY A 721 38.02 47.93 -9.00
N THR A 722 38.40 48.47 -7.83
CA THR A 722 38.11 49.87 -7.43
C THR A 722 39.35 50.78 -7.34
N THR A 723 40.56 50.21 -7.43
CA THR A 723 41.90 50.85 -7.32
C THR A 723 42.41 51.14 -5.90
N ILE A 724 41.79 50.55 -4.87
CA ILE A 724 42.14 50.69 -3.45
C ILE A 724 43.62 50.37 -3.17
N THR A 725 44.22 51.13 -2.26
CA THR A 725 45.58 50.92 -1.73
C THR A 725 45.62 50.70 -0.22
N ASP A 726 44.84 51.47 0.56
CA ASP A 726 44.72 51.31 2.02
C ASP A 726 43.45 50.55 2.40
N ILE A 727 43.61 49.52 3.22
CA ILE A 727 42.54 48.71 3.81
C ILE A 727 42.51 48.77 5.35
N SER A 728 43.17 49.78 5.95
CA SER A 728 43.24 50.00 7.40
C SER A 728 41.88 50.05 8.10
N SER A 729 40.84 50.50 7.38
CA SER A 729 39.43 50.52 7.82
C SER A 729 38.83 49.14 8.11
N LEU A 730 39.34 48.07 7.47
CA LEU A 730 38.79 46.71 7.62
C LEU A 730 39.13 46.07 8.97
N LYS A 731 40.12 46.58 9.71
CA LYS A 731 40.72 45.94 10.90
C LYS A 731 39.75 45.55 12.04
N ASN A 732 38.58 46.20 12.09
CA ASN A 732 37.55 46.02 13.12
C ASN A 732 36.33 45.26 12.61
N LEU A 733 36.27 44.89 11.32
CA LEU A 733 35.10 44.24 10.69
C LEU A 733 35.15 42.72 10.92
N THR A 734 35.34 42.31 12.18
CA THR A 734 35.65 40.91 12.56
C THR A 734 34.52 39.91 12.30
N ASN A 735 33.33 40.37 11.90
CA ASN A 735 32.21 39.51 11.50
C ASN A 735 32.23 39.12 10.00
N LEU A 736 33.16 39.70 9.22
CA LEU A 736 33.36 39.31 7.82
C LEU A 736 33.66 37.83 7.69
N GLN A 737 32.96 37.21 6.75
CA GLN A 737 33.07 35.82 6.32
C GLN A 737 33.52 35.76 4.86
N ASP A 738 33.02 36.68 4.02
CA ASP A 738 33.29 36.67 2.59
C ASP A 738 33.80 38.07 2.17
N LEU A 739 35.02 38.12 1.65
CA LEU A 739 35.73 39.37 1.35
C LEU A 739 36.41 39.32 -0.02
N ASP A 740 36.01 40.19 -0.93
CA ASP A 740 36.68 40.39 -2.21
C ASP A 740 37.36 41.77 -2.30
N LEU A 741 38.69 41.73 -2.44
CA LEU A 741 39.61 42.83 -2.63
C LEU A 741 40.37 42.70 -3.97
N GLY A 742 39.94 41.82 -4.87
CA GLY A 742 40.62 41.54 -6.14
C GLY A 742 40.76 42.77 -7.05
N TYR A 743 41.68 42.74 -8.00
CA TYR A 743 41.88 43.80 -9.01
C TYR A 743 42.08 45.20 -8.40
N ASN A 744 42.93 45.30 -7.39
CA ASN A 744 43.24 46.54 -6.66
C ASN A 744 44.75 46.82 -6.65
N GLN A 745 45.21 47.75 -5.81
CA GLN A 745 46.61 48.15 -5.71
C GLN A 745 47.20 47.93 -4.30
N ILE A 746 46.62 47.00 -3.54
CA ILE A 746 46.94 46.73 -2.15
C ILE A 746 48.34 46.12 -2.02
N THR A 747 49.07 46.54 -0.99
CA THR A 747 50.40 46.03 -0.62
C THR A 747 50.43 45.53 0.82
N ASP A 748 49.96 46.34 1.79
CA ASP A 748 49.86 45.92 3.19
C ASP A 748 48.52 45.26 3.48
N ILE A 749 48.57 44.00 3.94
CA ILE A 749 47.41 43.24 4.41
C ILE A 749 47.39 43.04 5.94
N SER A 750 48.23 43.77 6.68
CA SER A 750 48.24 43.78 8.15
C SER A 750 46.88 44.05 8.83
N PRO A 751 45.93 44.81 8.24
CA PRO A 751 44.59 44.97 8.80
C PRO A 751 43.76 43.67 8.86
N LEU A 752 44.02 42.70 7.98
CA LEU A 752 43.23 41.46 7.88
C LEU A 752 43.50 40.45 9.01
N LYS A 753 44.59 40.63 9.77
CA LYS A 753 45.11 39.63 10.72
C LYS A 753 44.13 39.13 11.79
N ASN A 754 43.12 39.94 12.13
CA ASN A 754 42.13 39.66 13.17
C ASN A 754 40.77 39.22 12.59
N LEU A 755 40.63 39.11 11.27
CA LEU A 755 39.37 38.76 10.59
C LEU A 755 39.19 37.23 10.56
N THR A 756 39.28 36.60 11.73
CA THR A 756 39.34 35.14 11.88
C THR A 756 38.05 34.41 11.49
N ASN A 757 36.96 35.12 11.20
CA ASN A 757 35.71 34.54 10.71
C ASN A 757 35.66 34.37 9.19
N LEU A 758 36.66 34.86 8.45
CA LEU A 758 36.75 34.72 6.99
C LEU A 758 36.77 33.25 6.56
N LYS A 759 35.97 32.97 5.52
CA LYS A 759 35.80 31.69 4.82
C LYS A 759 36.21 31.85 3.35
N TYR A 760 35.77 32.92 2.70
CA TYR A 760 36.21 33.33 1.36
C TYR A 760 37.05 34.60 1.47
N LEU A 761 38.24 34.58 0.87
CA LEU A 761 39.09 35.76 0.72
C LEU A 761 39.67 35.82 -0.70
N SER A 762 39.28 36.83 -1.46
CA SER A 762 39.90 37.16 -2.74
C SER A 762 40.75 38.41 -2.62
N MET A 763 42.00 38.31 -3.05
CA MET A 763 42.96 39.41 -3.19
C MET A 763 43.74 39.27 -4.51
N ALA A 764 43.10 38.69 -5.54
CA ALA A 764 43.72 38.48 -6.85
C ALA A 764 44.13 39.81 -7.51
N SER A 765 45.11 39.81 -8.42
CA SER A 765 45.56 41.00 -9.17
C SER A 765 45.81 42.21 -8.26
N ASN A 766 46.77 42.06 -7.35
CA ASN A 766 47.20 43.07 -6.38
C ASN A 766 48.74 43.16 -6.35
N LYS A 767 49.32 43.87 -5.37
CA LYS A 767 50.77 44.09 -5.27
C LYS A 767 51.37 43.46 -4.00
N ILE A 768 50.72 42.44 -3.45
CA ILE A 768 51.08 41.80 -2.17
C ILE A 768 52.31 40.90 -2.34
N ASP A 769 53.29 41.04 -1.44
CA ASP A 769 54.47 40.18 -1.33
C ASP A 769 54.54 39.43 0.02
N ASN A 770 53.91 39.97 1.08
CA ASN A 770 53.94 39.43 2.44
C ASN A 770 52.56 38.95 2.93
N ILE A 771 52.40 37.64 3.08
CA ILE A 771 51.17 36.98 3.57
C ILE A 771 51.18 36.60 5.05
N THR A 772 52.22 37.00 5.81
CA THR A 772 52.31 36.75 7.26
C THR A 772 51.06 37.16 8.06
N PRO A 773 50.34 38.26 7.74
CA PRO A 773 49.12 38.63 8.45
C PRO A 773 47.99 37.60 8.37
N ILE A 774 47.88 36.83 7.28
CA ILE A 774 46.77 35.89 7.06
C ILE A 774 47.05 34.45 7.50
N GLN A 775 48.27 34.15 7.99
CA GLN A 775 48.70 32.79 8.35
C GLN A 775 47.84 32.08 9.42
N ASN A 776 47.08 32.84 10.21
CA ASN A 776 46.24 32.35 11.31
C ASN A 776 44.73 32.42 11.00
N LEU A 777 44.33 32.75 9.76
CA LEU A 777 42.92 32.79 9.35
C LEU A 777 42.41 31.36 9.04
N THR A 778 42.51 30.47 10.03
CA THR A 778 42.32 29.02 9.86
C THR A 778 40.89 28.59 9.49
N ASN A 779 39.91 29.50 9.52
CA ASN A 779 38.55 29.25 9.02
C ASN A 779 38.39 29.43 7.50
N LEU A 780 39.43 29.92 6.81
CA LEU A 780 39.42 30.05 5.35
C LEU A 780 39.21 28.70 4.67
N GLN A 781 38.30 28.69 3.70
CA GLN A 781 37.95 27.57 2.83
C GLN A 781 38.34 27.87 1.38
N GLU A 782 38.28 29.14 0.97
CA GLU A 782 38.61 29.58 -0.38
C GLU A 782 39.51 30.83 -0.32
N LEU A 783 40.66 30.77 -0.99
CA LEU A 783 41.65 31.84 -1.00
C LEU A 783 42.17 32.11 -2.41
N ASN A 784 41.86 33.29 -2.94
CA ASN A 784 42.37 33.75 -4.24
C ASN A 784 43.51 34.75 -4.07
N LEU A 785 44.73 34.31 -4.39
CA LEU A 785 45.97 35.09 -4.35
C LEU A 785 46.61 35.19 -5.75
N MET A 786 45.87 34.87 -6.82
CA MET A 786 46.34 34.96 -8.21
C MET A 786 46.94 36.34 -8.52
N ASP A 787 47.97 36.40 -9.36
CA ASP A 787 48.54 37.65 -9.88
C ASP A 787 48.94 38.64 -8.75
N ASN A 788 49.94 38.23 -7.99
CA ASN A 788 50.55 39.00 -6.91
C ASN A 788 52.09 38.83 -6.98
N LYS A 789 52.81 39.33 -5.97
CA LYS A 789 54.28 39.30 -5.90
C LYS A 789 54.81 38.22 -4.95
N LEU A 790 54.03 37.15 -4.73
CA LEU A 790 54.37 36.13 -3.74
C LEU A 790 55.55 35.27 -4.22
N THR A 791 56.51 35.08 -3.32
CA THR A 791 57.70 34.24 -3.52
C THR A 791 57.81 33.15 -2.45
N ASN A 792 57.47 33.49 -1.19
CA ASN A 792 57.31 32.55 -0.08
C ASN A 792 55.82 32.41 0.27
N VAL A 793 55.29 31.19 0.16
CA VAL A 793 53.90 30.83 0.49
C VAL A 793 53.81 29.71 1.53
N SER A 794 54.93 29.23 2.06
CA SER A 794 55.00 28.15 3.07
C SER A 794 54.07 28.35 4.28
N LEU A 795 53.84 29.61 4.71
CA LEU A 795 52.95 29.97 5.82
C LEU A 795 51.47 29.62 5.58
N LEU A 796 51.05 29.39 4.34
CA LEU A 796 49.67 28.93 4.04
C LEU A 796 49.43 27.47 4.44
N SER A 797 50.48 26.70 4.77
CA SER A 797 50.36 25.33 5.29
C SER A 797 49.55 25.23 6.60
N ASN A 798 49.46 26.33 7.36
CA ASN A 798 48.64 26.42 8.57
C ASN A 798 47.12 26.46 8.27
N LEU A 799 46.71 26.79 7.03
CA LEU A 799 45.32 26.99 6.64
C LEU A 799 44.66 25.67 6.21
N ILE A 800 44.71 24.67 7.08
CA ILE A 800 44.32 23.27 6.81
C ILE A 800 42.86 23.05 6.38
N ASN A 801 41.99 24.04 6.53
CA ASN A 801 40.58 23.99 6.13
C ASN A 801 40.34 24.49 4.68
N LEU A 802 41.38 24.94 3.97
CA LEU A 802 41.27 25.35 2.57
C LEU A 802 40.83 24.17 1.69
N LYS A 803 39.78 24.42 0.91
CA LYS A 803 39.24 23.56 -0.15
C LYS A 803 39.71 24.01 -1.53
N TRP A 804 39.92 25.31 -1.71
CA TRP A 804 40.40 25.90 -2.96
C TRP A 804 41.41 27.02 -2.69
N LEU A 805 42.53 26.98 -3.40
CA LEU A 805 43.63 27.94 -3.26
C LEU A 805 44.16 28.29 -4.65
N ASN A 806 44.04 29.55 -5.04
CA ASN A 806 44.53 30.01 -6.34
C ASN A 806 45.77 30.89 -6.17
N LEU A 807 46.89 30.40 -6.69
CA LEU A 807 48.23 30.97 -6.59
C LEU A 807 48.87 31.21 -7.97
N ALA A 808 48.08 31.08 -9.04
CA ALA A 808 48.54 31.32 -10.41
C ALA A 808 49.15 32.72 -10.58
N GLN A 809 50.07 32.87 -11.53
CA GLN A 809 50.76 34.15 -11.83
C GLN A 809 51.58 34.73 -10.65
N ASN A 810 52.04 33.89 -9.71
CA ASN A 810 53.02 34.26 -8.67
C ASN A 810 54.38 33.56 -8.90
N GLN A 811 55.45 34.05 -8.26
CA GLN A 811 56.83 33.58 -8.42
C GLN A 811 57.22 32.52 -7.38
N ILE A 812 56.41 31.47 -7.27
CA ILE A 812 56.50 30.48 -6.16
C ILE A 812 57.51 29.36 -6.46
N SER A 813 58.38 29.09 -5.48
CA SER A 813 59.40 28.02 -5.54
C SER A 813 58.80 26.61 -5.61
N SER A 814 59.56 25.65 -6.13
CA SER A 814 59.15 24.23 -6.16
C SER A 814 59.09 23.60 -4.77
N GLU A 815 59.88 24.10 -3.82
CA GLU A 815 59.91 23.65 -2.43
C GLU A 815 58.62 24.05 -1.71
N ASP A 816 58.16 25.29 -1.89
CA ASP A 816 56.90 25.76 -1.33
C ASP A 816 55.70 25.04 -1.93
N LYS A 817 55.69 24.80 -3.25
CA LYS A 817 54.65 24.00 -3.92
C LYS A 817 54.54 22.60 -3.31
N THR A 818 55.69 21.97 -3.03
CA THR A 818 55.75 20.65 -2.39
C THR A 818 55.27 20.71 -0.94
N THR A 819 55.67 21.75 -0.20
CA THR A 819 55.27 21.98 1.19
C THR A 819 53.76 22.16 1.32
N LEU A 820 53.14 22.98 0.46
CA LEU A 820 51.70 23.17 0.44
C LEU A 820 50.94 21.92 -0.01
N ALA A 821 51.42 21.21 -1.04
CA ALA A 821 50.80 19.96 -1.48
C ALA A 821 50.78 18.88 -0.38
N ASN A 822 51.83 18.82 0.45
CA ASN A 822 51.91 17.89 1.58
C ASN A 822 51.04 18.32 2.78
N ALA A 823 50.88 19.62 3.01
CA ALA A 823 50.12 20.15 4.15
C ALA A 823 48.60 20.22 3.89
N LEU A 824 48.20 20.60 2.67
CA LEU A 824 46.83 20.91 2.29
C LEU A 824 46.22 19.80 1.42
N LEU A 825 46.28 18.54 1.90
CA LEU A 825 45.91 17.33 1.13
C LEU A 825 44.48 17.32 0.55
N ASN A 826 43.56 18.11 1.13
CA ASN A 826 42.16 18.22 0.69
C ASN A 826 41.87 19.52 -0.09
N CYS A 827 42.90 20.28 -0.44
CA CYS A 827 42.79 21.55 -1.15
C CYS A 827 43.07 21.39 -2.65
N ASN A 828 42.20 21.92 -3.50
CA ASN A 828 42.50 22.12 -4.92
C ASN A 828 43.38 23.37 -5.08
N ILE A 829 44.69 23.17 -5.26
CA ILE A 829 45.66 24.27 -5.41
C ILE A 829 45.96 24.53 -6.90
N ASN A 830 45.56 25.69 -7.40
CA ASN A 830 45.90 26.13 -8.75
C ASN A 830 47.18 26.97 -8.78
N TYR A 831 48.21 26.49 -9.48
CA TYR A 831 49.46 27.23 -9.72
C TYR A 831 49.57 27.79 -11.15
N THR A 832 48.63 27.46 -12.03
CA THR A 832 48.69 27.74 -13.47
C THR A 832 47.60 28.74 -13.87
N SER A 833 47.90 29.63 -14.81
CA SER A 833 46.83 30.38 -15.47
C SER A 833 45.86 29.40 -16.13
N PRO A 834 44.54 29.68 -16.17
CA PRO A 834 43.70 29.15 -17.24
C PRO A 834 44.39 29.40 -18.58
N ALA A 835 44.34 28.43 -19.49
CA ALA A 835 44.73 28.68 -20.88
C ALA A 835 43.78 29.75 -21.44
N GLN A 836 44.35 30.78 -22.09
CA GLN A 836 43.60 31.82 -22.81
C GLN A 836 42.95 31.25 -24.07
#